data_AF-A0A1F8X6R2-F1
#
_entry.id   AF-A0A1F8X6R2-F1
#
_cell.length_a   1.000
_cell.length_b   1.000
_cell.length_c   1.000
_cell.angle_alpha   90.00
_cell.angle_beta   90.00
_cell.angle_gamma   90.00
#
_symmetry.space_group_name_H-M   'P 1'
#
loop_
_entity.id
_entity.type
_entity.pdbx_description
1 polymer ?
#
loop_
_entity_poly.entity_id
_entity_poly.type
_entity_poly.pdbx_seq_one_letter_code
_entity_poly.pdbx_strand_id
1 'polypeptide(L)'
;MALVIAVTAVSGIATYLTVQQERDRLTTDLEHRVWLLAEGLKESTGPLIAEAPSKRLDRIVEKISAGKQVEGIAVFDNSGKPVSLSKGLAGKLPDDLNFILKDHEGETGKGTYEKVDSLPMYIYALPTTIDGNVNTGMVVIFTDISYIEEHISGIWRRNFIRILANALIISVITLVIVRWSIIGPIAQMSEWIKSMHRGKADGLFKLPKEGIFEPISKEISSIVKSLAIARTQVEEEARLRNQADSKWTAERLKLHVREKLQDSKLIVVSNREPYMHVRSGKLIECLSPASGLVTALDPILKACSGLWVAHGSGNADRETVDNKDMVLVPPDNPQYVLKRIWLSQEEEAGYYYGLSNEGLWPLCHIAHTRPTFRIDDWARYQEVNLRFARSLDDEIGKGTYIFIQDYHFSILPRLIKQRHPDAKIALFWHIPWPNPEAFGICPWKREILHGMLGADLIGFHTQYHCNNFLETVDRTLECRTNWENFSTTRSGHSTIVKPFPISVDFSGQPLGPIGQSKEDLLRELGVRASVFGIGVDRLDYTKGIIERLRAVERFIEKNPEYREVFTFVQIGAPSREHIKSYHDFVGEVLSEVDRINWKFQSANWKPIVFLKRHFSHAEIEPFYRHADLCMVTSLHDGMNLVAKEFIASREDEKGALILSTFAGASRELRDAILVNPYDIEQMANSIKTALEMDSSEQIERMRKMREIVRENNIYRWAANIITELTNIRAS
;
A
#
# COMPACT_ATOMS: atom_id res chain seq x y z
N MET A 1 -49.08 5.84 0.83
CA MET A 1 -49.12 5.58 2.29
C MET A 1 -48.11 4.51 2.72
N ALA A 2 -48.12 3.29 2.16
CA ALA A 2 -47.20 2.22 2.57
C ALA A 2 -45.70 2.59 2.50
N LEU A 3 -45.28 3.29 1.43
CA LEU A 3 -43.88 3.71 1.25
C LEU A 3 -43.42 4.72 2.33
N VAL A 4 -44.27 5.68 2.67
CA VAL A 4 -43.98 6.69 3.70
C VAL A 4 -43.86 6.05 5.08
N ILE A 5 -44.75 5.08 5.38
CA ILE A 5 -44.73 4.34 6.64
C ILE A 5 -43.43 3.51 6.76
N ALA A 6 -43.02 2.81 5.69
CA ALA A 6 -41.81 2.00 5.68
C ALA A 6 -40.53 2.85 5.90
N VAL A 7 -40.41 3.98 5.20
CA VAL A 7 -39.23 4.87 5.33
C VAL A 7 -39.16 5.53 6.71
N THR A 8 -40.32 5.90 7.26
CA THR A 8 -40.41 6.47 8.62
C THR A 8 -40.02 5.44 9.68
N ALA A 9 -40.48 4.19 9.53
CA ALA A 9 -40.14 3.09 10.45
C ALA A 9 -38.65 2.77 10.43
N VAL A 10 -38.05 2.60 9.25
CA VAL A 10 -36.60 2.30 9.13
C VAL A 10 -35.75 3.43 9.69
N SER A 11 -36.09 4.69 9.40
CA SER A 11 -35.35 5.85 9.91
C SER A 11 -35.49 6.03 11.43
N GLY A 12 -36.67 5.69 11.98
CA GLY A 12 -36.91 5.67 13.41
C GLY A 12 -36.07 4.61 14.13
N ILE A 13 -36.03 3.39 13.58
CA ILE A 13 -35.21 2.29 14.12
C ILE A 13 -33.71 2.65 14.07
N ALA A 14 -33.24 3.19 12.94
CA ALA A 14 -31.84 3.61 12.81
C ALA A 14 -31.47 4.73 13.80
N THR A 15 -32.37 5.71 14.02
CA THR A 15 -32.17 6.77 15.01
C THR A 15 -32.11 6.20 16.43
N TYR A 16 -33.00 5.26 16.76
CA TYR A 16 -33.00 4.59 18.05
C TYR A 16 -31.68 3.85 18.32
N LEU A 17 -31.20 3.06 17.35
CA LEU A 17 -29.94 2.34 17.47
C LEU A 17 -28.74 3.29 17.64
N THR A 18 -28.72 4.40 16.89
CA THR A 18 -27.67 5.42 17.00
C THR A 18 -27.65 6.08 18.38
N VAL A 19 -28.84 6.37 18.93
CA VAL A 19 -28.96 6.96 20.27
C VAL A 19 -28.49 5.98 21.35
N GLN A 20 -28.82 4.69 21.22
CA GLN A 20 -28.34 3.68 22.18
C GLN A 20 -26.81 3.58 22.14
N GLN A 21 -26.22 3.50 20.95
CA GLN A 21 -24.76 3.43 20.81
C GLN A 21 -24.04 4.66 21.40
N GLU A 22 -24.55 5.87 21.15
CA GLU A 22 -23.90 7.06 21.71
C GLU A 22 -24.15 7.24 23.21
N ARG A 23 -25.28 6.76 23.72
CA ARG A 23 -25.51 6.69 25.16
C ARG A 23 -24.48 5.77 25.82
N ASP A 24 -24.31 4.56 25.31
CA ASP A 24 -23.37 3.55 25.85
C ASP A 24 -21.92 4.04 25.77
N ARG A 25 -21.56 4.74 24.69
CA ARG A 25 -20.22 5.31 24.54
C ARG A 25 -19.95 6.41 25.57
N LEU A 26 -20.87 7.35 25.75
CA LEU A 26 -20.71 8.47 26.68
C LEU A 26 -20.71 8.00 28.14
N THR A 27 -21.53 7.00 28.48
CA THR A 27 -21.52 6.40 29.83
C THR A 27 -20.20 5.67 30.10
N THR A 28 -19.75 4.80 29.19
CA THR A 28 -18.49 4.05 29.37
C THR A 28 -17.28 4.98 29.52
N ASP A 29 -17.22 6.05 28.71
CA ASP A 29 -16.16 7.05 28.77
C ASP A 29 -16.21 7.89 30.07
N LEU A 30 -17.42 8.19 30.58
CA LEU A 30 -17.60 8.80 31.90
C LEU A 30 -17.11 7.89 33.02
N GLU A 31 -17.55 6.63 33.05
CA GLU A 31 -17.22 5.66 34.09
C GLU A 31 -15.70 5.43 34.18
N HIS A 32 -15.03 5.26 33.04
CA HIS A 32 -13.58 5.08 32.99
C HIS A 32 -12.82 6.33 33.49
N ARG A 33 -13.24 7.53 33.10
CA ARG A 33 -12.61 8.77 33.58
C ARG A 33 -12.77 8.95 35.09
N VAL A 34 -13.96 8.69 35.62
CA VAL A 34 -14.23 8.84 37.05
C VAL A 34 -13.47 7.77 37.86
N TRP A 35 -13.35 6.55 37.33
CA TRP A 35 -12.51 5.50 37.90
C TRP A 35 -11.03 5.93 38.01
N LEU A 36 -10.45 6.48 36.93
CA LEU A 36 -9.07 6.97 36.93
C LEU A 36 -8.84 8.09 37.95
N LEU A 37 -9.79 9.02 38.06
CA LEU A 37 -9.74 10.10 39.05
C LEU A 37 -9.82 9.57 40.48
N ALA A 38 -10.69 8.58 40.73
CA ALA A 38 -10.85 7.97 42.04
C ALA A 38 -9.59 7.19 42.46
N GLU A 39 -8.97 6.42 41.56
CA GLU A 39 -7.76 5.65 41.87
C GLU A 39 -6.57 6.59 42.16
N GLY A 40 -6.41 7.67 41.39
CA GLY A 40 -5.38 8.69 41.66
C GLY A 40 -5.60 9.43 42.98
N LEU A 41 -6.86 9.66 43.36
CA LEU A 41 -7.22 10.24 44.66
C LEU A 41 -6.94 9.27 45.80
N LYS A 42 -7.31 7.99 45.67
CA LYS A 42 -7.11 6.95 46.68
C LYS A 42 -5.66 6.89 47.16
N GLU A 43 -4.69 6.93 46.24
CA GLU A 43 -3.25 6.94 46.56
C GLU A 43 -2.83 8.21 47.33
N SER A 44 -3.40 9.36 46.96
CA SER A 44 -3.04 10.67 47.54
C SER A 44 -3.74 10.97 48.87
N THR A 45 -4.96 10.46 49.07
CA THR A 45 -5.81 10.76 50.23
C THR A 45 -5.72 9.70 51.30
N GLY A 46 -5.44 8.43 50.96
CA GLY A 46 -5.40 7.30 51.89
C GLY A 46 -4.64 7.59 53.19
N PRO A 47 -3.34 7.89 53.14
CA PRO A 47 -2.54 8.16 54.35
C PRO A 47 -3.02 9.38 55.17
N LEU A 48 -3.69 10.34 54.52
CA LEU A 48 -4.11 11.60 55.14
C LEU A 48 -5.47 11.49 55.84
N ILE A 49 -6.23 10.41 55.61
CA ILE A 49 -7.52 10.17 56.29
C ILE A 49 -7.29 9.88 57.79
N ALA A 50 -6.22 9.17 58.15
CA ALA A 50 -5.86 8.89 59.53
C ALA A 50 -5.41 10.15 60.31
N GLU A 51 -4.94 11.18 59.60
CA GLU A 51 -4.51 12.47 60.15
C GLU A 51 -5.62 13.54 60.12
N ALA A 52 -6.86 13.17 59.78
CA ALA A 52 -7.96 14.11 59.68
C ALA A 52 -8.39 14.65 61.07
N PRO A 53 -8.70 15.95 61.21
CA PRO A 53 -8.81 16.97 60.15
C PRO A 53 -7.45 17.49 59.66
N SER A 54 -7.21 17.43 58.34
CA SER A 54 -5.95 17.80 57.71
C SER A 54 -6.13 18.89 56.64
N LYS A 55 -5.50 20.05 56.85
CA LYS A 55 -5.48 21.14 55.84
C LYS A 55 -4.85 20.69 54.51
N ARG A 56 -4.03 19.63 54.52
CA ARG A 56 -3.42 19.06 53.32
C ARG A 56 -4.44 18.27 52.50
N LEU A 57 -5.31 17.50 53.17
CA LEU A 57 -6.41 16.76 52.56
C LEU A 57 -7.40 17.73 51.88
N ASP A 58 -7.82 18.79 52.59
CA ASP A 58 -8.72 19.81 52.04
C ASP A 58 -8.15 20.50 50.80
N ARG A 59 -6.84 20.78 50.77
CA ARG A 59 -6.18 21.37 49.59
C ARG A 59 -6.16 20.43 48.39
N ILE A 60 -5.97 19.12 48.60
CA ILE A 60 -5.95 18.12 47.52
C ILE A 60 -7.35 17.96 46.93
N VAL A 61 -8.35 17.78 47.80
CA VAL A 61 -9.76 17.65 47.43
C VAL A 61 -10.23 18.89 46.66
N GLU A 62 -9.93 20.09 47.14
CA GLU A 62 -10.32 21.35 46.48
C GLU A 62 -9.60 21.57 45.15
N LYS A 63 -8.28 21.28 45.07
CA LYS A 63 -7.51 21.47 43.83
C LYS A 63 -8.01 20.58 42.70
N ILE A 64 -8.38 19.34 43.01
CA ILE A 64 -8.86 18.38 42.02
C ILE A 64 -10.33 18.66 41.68
N SER A 65 -11.14 19.06 42.66
CA SER A 65 -12.52 19.51 42.43
C SER A 65 -12.62 20.81 41.62
N ALA A 66 -11.57 21.64 41.57
CA ALA A 66 -11.56 22.85 40.74
C ALA A 66 -11.46 22.56 39.22
N GLY A 67 -11.29 21.29 38.82
CA GLY A 67 -11.37 20.87 37.43
C GLY A 67 -12.78 20.99 36.85
N LYS A 68 -12.90 21.33 35.55
CA LYS A 68 -14.19 21.61 34.87
C LYS A 68 -15.16 20.42 34.73
N GLN A 69 -14.84 19.24 35.27
CA GLN A 69 -15.52 17.99 34.95
C GLN A 69 -16.03 17.21 36.16
N VAL A 70 -15.91 17.76 37.38
CA VAL A 70 -16.38 17.14 38.62
C VAL A 70 -17.14 18.22 39.39
N GLU A 71 -18.37 17.93 39.84
CA GLU A 71 -19.21 18.86 40.61
C GLU A 71 -18.74 18.94 42.07
N GLY A 72 -18.22 17.82 42.60
CA GLY A 72 -17.57 17.80 43.90
C GLY A 72 -16.95 16.45 44.25
N ILE A 73 -16.06 16.49 45.25
CA ILE A 73 -15.39 15.34 45.82
C ILE A 73 -15.62 15.35 47.34
N ALA A 74 -15.93 14.18 47.89
CA ALA A 74 -16.04 13.94 49.32
C ALA A 74 -15.13 12.79 49.73
N VAL A 75 -14.48 12.94 50.89
CA VAL A 75 -13.71 11.87 51.52
C VAL A 75 -14.37 11.56 52.86
N PHE A 76 -14.64 10.28 53.10
CA PHE A 76 -15.29 9.77 54.31
C PHE A 76 -14.31 8.91 55.13
N ASP A 77 -14.46 8.92 56.45
CA ASP A 77 -13.79 7.95 57.33
C ASP A 77 -14.50 6.58 57.32
N ASN A 78 -13.94 5.62 58.04
CA ASN A 78 -14.50 4.27 58.20
C ASN A 78 -15.86 4.22 58.92
N SER A 79 -16.30 5.32 59.54
CA SER A 79 -17.62 5.45 60.16
C SER A 79 -18.67 6.06 59.22
N GLY A 80 -18.28 6.39 58.00
CA GLY A 80 -19.15 7.03 57.00
C GLY A 80 -19.33 8.53 57.23
N LYS A 81 -18.49 9.16 58.06
CA LYS A 81 -18.55 10.59 58.33
C LYS A 81 -17.60 11.34 57.37
N PRO A 82 -18.02 12.46 56.77
CA PRO A 82 -17.17 13.21 55.85
C PRO A 82 -16.01 13.86 56.62
N VAL A 83 -14.78 13.52 56.22
CA VAL A 83 -13.54 14.10 56.77
C VAL A 83 -13.02 15.28 55.94
N SER A 84 -13.36 15.34 54.65
CA SER A 84 -13.05 16.47 53.79
C SER A 84 -14.07 16.56 52.65
N LEU A 85 -14.45 17.79 52.31
CA LEU A 85 -15.49 18.11 51.34
C LEU A 85 -15.05 19.28 50.48
N SER A 86 -15.11 19.10 49.16
CA SER A 86 -14.96 20.22 48.23
C SER A 86 -16.07 21.25 48.40
N LYS A 87 -15.79 22.53 48.16
CA LYS A 87 -16.79 23.59 48.31
C LYS A 87 -18.03 23.43 47.41
N GLY A 88 -17.86 22.81 46.23
CA GLY A 88 -18.97 22.54 45.29
C GLY A 88 -20.05 21.62 45.85
N LEU A 89 -19.69 20.79 46.84
CA LEU A 89 -20.56 19.83 47.50
C LEU A 89 -21.14 20.35 48.84
N ALA A 90 -20.71 21.52 49.31
CA ALA A 90 -21.11 22.05 50.62
C ALA A 90 -22.61 22.37 50.64
N GLY A 91 -23.38 21.59 51.40
CA GLY A 91 -24.84 21.71 51.50
C GLY A 91 -25.65 20.93 50.46
N LYS A 92 -24.99 20.16 49.58
CA LYS A 92 -25.63 19.33 48.52
C LYS A 92 -25.44 17.81 48.72
N LEU A 93 -25.10 17.39 49.94
CA LEU A 93 -24.96 15.96 50.25
C LEU A 93 -26.35 15.34 50.44
N PRO A 94 -26.66 14.21 49.77
CA PRO A 94 -27.88 13.46 50.06
C PRO A 94 -27.89 13.01 51.53
N ASP A 95 -29.02 13.18 52.23
CA ASP A 95 -29.18 12.77 53.64
C ASP A 95 -28.99 11.25 53.85
N ASP A 96 -29.14 10.45 52.79
CA ASP A 96 -29.06 9.00 52.83
C ASP A 96 -27.94 8.47 51.91
N LEU A 97 -26.68 8.70 52.28
CA LEU A 97 -25.51 8.04 51.65
C LEU A 97 -25.30 6.60 52.16
N ASN A 98 -26.20 6.09 53.02
CA ASN A 98 -26.11 4.76 53.62
C ASN A 98 -26.18 3.62 52.59
N PHE A 99 -26.78 3.83 51.42
CA PHE A 99 -26.83 2.81 50.37
C PHE A 99 -25.46 2.60 49.69
N ILE A 100 -24.59 3.61 49.73
CA ILE A 100 -23.19 3.48 49.27
C ILE A 100 -22.40 2.78 50.38
N LEU A 101 -22.55 3.19 51.64
CA LEU A 101 -21.75 2.69 52.76
C LEU A 101 -22.04 1.23 53.18
N LYS A 102 -23.25 0.69 52.92
CA LYS A 102 -23.66 -0.66 53.39
C LYS A 102 -23.14 -1.86 52.60
N ASP A 103 -22.60 -1.65 51.40
CA ASP A 103 -22.28 -2.74 50.45
C ASP A 103 -20.77 -2.98 50.27
N HIS A 104 -19.94 -2.51 51.22
CA HIS A 104 -18.49 -2.45 51.11
C HIS A 104 -17.77 -3.60 51.82
N GLU A 105 -17.76 -4.78 51.22
CA GLU A 105 -16.87 -5.90 51.62
C GLU A 105 -15.73 -6.15 50.60
N GLY A 106 -15.62 -5.36 49.51
CA GLY A 106 -14.63 -5.57 48.44
C GLY A 106 -13.76 -4.34 48.12
N GLU A 107 -12.62 -4.56 47.45
CA GLU A 107 -11.70 -3.52 46.97
C GLU A 107 -12.21 -2.76 45.73
N THR A 108 -13.32 -3.19 45.14
CA THR A 108 -13.85 -2.64 43.89
C THR A 108 -14.77 -1.45 44.12
N GLY A 109 -14.51 -0.32 43.46
CA GLY A 109 -15.40 0.83 43.51
C GLY A 109 -16.73 0.60 42.77
N LYS A 110 -17.77 1.33 43.19
CA LYS A 110 -19.14 1.20 42.68
C LYS A 110 -19.67 2.56 42.23
N GLY A 111 -20.27 2.60 41.05
CA GLY A 111 -20.93 3.77 40.50
C GLY A 111 -22.45 3.65 40.53
N THR A 112 -23.15 4.74 40.81
CA THR A 112 -24.61 4.84 40.69
C THR A 112 -25.02 6.12 39.96
N TYR A 113 -26.20 6.11 39.36
CA TYR A 113 -26.81 7.27 38.74
C TYR A 113 -27.97 7.74 39.62
N GLU A 114 -27.84 8.91 40.22
CA GLU A 114 -28.82 9.45 41.17
C GLU A 114 -29.12 10.91 40.88
N LYS A 115 -30.30 11.38 41.32
CA LYS A 115 -30.65 12.80 41.26
C LYS A 115 -30.36 13.46 42.60
N VAL A 116 -29.48 14.46 42.59
CA VAL A 116 -29.13 15.26 43.77
C VAL A 116 -29.52 16.69 43.47
N ASP A 117 -30.38 17.29 44.30
CA ASP A 117 -30.95 18.63 44.08
C ASP A 117 -31.55 18.85 42.68
N SER A 118 -32.20 17.82 42.14
CA SER A 118 -32.81 17.79 40.79
C SER A 118 -31.82 17.75 39.62
N LEU A 119 -30.51 17.70 39.85
CA LEU A 119 -29.50 17.47 38.82
C LEU A 119 -29.20 15.96 38.70
N PRO A 120 -29.22 15.39 37.48
CA PRO A 120 -28.81 14.01 37.27
C PRO A 120 -27.28 13.92 37.43
N MET A 121 -26.83 13.10 38.37
CA MET A 121 -25.42 12.92 38.67
C MET A 121 -25.00 11.44 38.61
N TYR A 122 -23.76 11.23 38.20
CA TYR A 122 -23.06 9.97 38.40
C TYR A 122 -22.19 10.08 39.65
N ILE A 123 -22.45 9.19 40.60
CA ILE A 123 -21.77 9.13 41.90
C ILE A 123 -20.92 7.87 41.90
N TYR A 124 -19.60 8.04 41.96
CA TYR A 124 -18.66 6.93 42.00
C TYR A 124 -17.93 6.91 43.32
N ALA A 125 -17.85 5.72 43.89
CA ALA A 125 -17.52 5.53 45.29
C ALA A 125 -16.43 4.43 45.38
N LEU A 126 -15.25 4.78 45.91
CA LEU A 126 -14.08 3.90 45.96
C LEU A 126 -13.50 3.79 47.38
N PRO A 127 -13.40 2.57 47.96
CA PRO A 127 -12.76 2.38 49.26
C PRO A 127 -11.25 2.64 49.21
N THR A 128 -10.71 3.20 50.30
CA THR A 128 -9.28 3.44 50.50
C THR A 128 -8.67 2.39 51.41
N THR A 129 -7.38 2.11 51.20
CA THR A 129 -6.60 1.10 51.93
C THR A 129 -5.32 1.73 52.46
N ILE A 130 -4.96 1.44 53.72
CA ILE A 130 -3.67 1.81 54.32
C ILE A 130 -3.05 0.53 54.90
N ASP A 131 -1.77 0.27 54.60
CA ASP A 131 -1.00 -0.89 55.11
C ASP A 131 -1.69 -2.26 54.96
N GLY A 132 -2.37 -2.48 53.82
CA GLY A 132 -3.04 -3.74 53.51
C GLY A 132 -4.34 -3.98 54.26
N ASN A 133 -4.80 -3.02 55.07
CA ASN A 133 -6.11 -3.08 55.71
C ASN A 133 -7.15 -2.41 54.80
N VAL A 134 -8.07 -3.22 54.27
CA VAL A 134 -9.21 -2.73 53.48
C VAL A 134 -10.16 -2.00 54.44
N ASN A 135 -10.66 -0.82 54.05
CA ASN A 135 -11.73 -0.06 54.74
C ASN A 135 -11.28 1.02 55.75
N THR A 136 -10.22 1.78 55.46
CA THR A 136 -9.79 2.93 56.29
C THR A 136 -10.55 4.23 56.03
N GLY A 137 -11.31 4.28 54.94
CA GLY A 137 -12.10 5.44 54.51
C GLY A 137 -12.49 5.31 53.05
N MET A 138 -13.15 6.32 52.48
CA MET A 138 -13.75 6.24 51.15
C MET A 138 -13.63 7.56 50.39
N VAL A 139 -13.34 7.49 49.09
CA VAL A 139 -13.40 8.63 48.17
C VAL A 139 -14.66 8.53 47.32
N VAL A 140 -15.45 9.60 47.30
CA VAL A 140 -16.68 9.69 46.51
C VAL A 140 -16.59 10.90 45.58
N ILE A 141 -16.83 10.65 44.28
CA ILE A 141 -16.79 11.65 43.22
C ILE A 141 -18.20 11.86 42.67
N PHE A 142 -18.62 13.11 42.56
CA PHE A 142 -19.92 13.52 42.03
C PHE A 142 -19.72 14.22 40.69
N THR A 143 -20.34 13.69 39.64
CA THR A 143 -20.21 14.23 38.27
C THR A 143 -21.57 14.52 37.65
N ASP A 144 -21.74 15.73 37.11
CA ASP A 144 -22.95 16.12 36.38
C ASP A 144 -23.05 15.37 35.03
N ILE A 145 -24.17 14.69 34.80
CA ILE A 145 -24.45 13.96 33.55
C ILE A 145 -25.50 14.63 32.67
N SER A 146 -25.93 15.86 33.01
CA SER A 146 -26.90 16.65 32.24
C SER A 146 -26.48 16.81 30.78
N TYR A 147 -25.18 16.89 30.52
CA TYR A 147 -24.63 16.99 29.16
C TYR A 147 -24.93 15.76 28.30
N ILE A 148 -24.98 14.56 28.90
CA ILE A 148 -25.29 13.31 28.18
C ILE A 148 -26.76 13.34 27.76
N GLU A 149 -27.66 13.75 28.67
CA GLU A 149 -29.09 13.87 28.38
C GLU A 149 -29.38 14.96 27.33
N GLU A 150 -28.71 16.12 27.44
CA GLU A 150 -28.84 17.21 26.47
C GLU A 150 -28.33 16.79 25.08
N HIS A 151 -27.20 16.08 25.02
CA HIS A 151 -26.63 15.56 23.78
C HIS A 151 -27.57 14.57 23.09
N ILE A 152 -28.10 13.60 23.86
CA ILE A 152 -29.07 12.61 23.37
C ILE A 152 -30.35 13.29 22.86
N SER A 153 -30.89 14.25 23.62
CA SER A 153 -32.06 15.03 23.23
C SER A 153 -31.82 15.81 21.93
N GLY A 154 -30.63 16.37 21.76
CA GLY A 154 -30.22 17.05 20.53
C GLY A 154 -30.20 16.14 19.30
N ILE A 155 -29.73 14.90 19.45
CA ILE A 155 -29.76 13.88 18.38
C ILE A 155 -31.20 13.55 17.99
N TRP A 156 -32.07 13.33 18.99
CA TRP A 156 -33.49 13.07 18.76
C TRP A 156 -34.17 14.20 18.00
N ARG A 157 -34.00 15.45 18.44
CA ARG A 157 -34.64 16.62 17.81
C ARG A 157 -34.21 16.80 16.36
N ARG A 158 -32.91 16.67 16.08
CA ARG A 158 -32.35 16.84 14.73
C ARG A 158 -32.79 15.74 13.78
N ASN A 159 -32.80 14.49 14.24
CA ASN A 159 -33.21 13.36 13.40
C ASN A 159 -34.73 13.31 13.20
N PHE A 160 -35.52 13.72 14.20
CA PHE A 160 -36.96 13.87 14.05
C PHE A 160 -37.34 14.86 12.93
N ILE A 161 -36.68 16.04 12.90
CA ILE A 161 -36.90 17.04 11.84
C ILE A 161 -36.55 16.47 10.46
N ARG A 162 -35.45 15.71 10.35
CA ARG A 162 -35.05 15.05 9.09
C ARG A 162 -36.05 14.01 8.63
N ILE A 163 -36.56 13.18 9.54
CA ILE A 163 -37.58 12.17 9.23
C ILE A 163 -38.86 12.83 8.72
N LEU A 164 -39.31 13.91 9.38
CA LEU A 164 -40.48 14.68 8.97
C LEU A 164 -40.30 15.28 7.57
N ALA A 165 -39.14 15.88 7.29
CA ALA A 165 -38.82 16.45 5.98
C ALA A 165 -38.83 15.39 4.86
N ASN A 166 -38.23 14.23 5.11
CA ASN A 166 -38.21 13.12 4.15
C ASN A 166 -39.62 12.57 3.87
N ALA A 167 -40.45 12.41 4.91
CA ALA A 167 -41.83 11.96 4.75
C ALA A 167 -42.67 12.94 3.91
N LEU A 168 -42.45 14.25 4.08
CA LEU A 168 -43.11 15.30 3.31
C LEU A 168 -42.70 15.25 1.83
N ILE A 169 -41.40 15.16 1.55
CA ILE A 169 -40.85 15.08 0.19
C ILE A 169 -41.41 13.86 -0.56
N ILE A 170 -41.40 12.69 0.08
CA ILE A 170 -41.92 11.45 -0.51
C ILE A 170 -43.44 11.57 -0.79
N SER A 171 -44.18 12.21 0.10
CA SER A 171 -45.62 12.43 -0.08
C SER A 171 -45.91 13.35 -1.26
N VAL A 172 -45.14 14.43 -1.43
CA VAL A 172 -45.25 15.35 -2.59
C VAL A 172 -44.92 14.63 -3.90
N ILE A 173 -43.83 13.85 -3.95
CA ILE A 173 -43.44 13.07 -5.13
C ILE A 173 -44.54 12.06 -5.50
N THR A 174 -45.10 11.37 -4.50
CA THR A 174 -46.19 10.41 -4.73
C THR A 174 -47.42 11.10 -5.33
N LEU A 175 -47.75 12.30 -4.88
CA LEU A 175 -48.90 13.08 -5.35
C LEU A 175 -48.70 13.55 -6.80
N VAL A 176 -47.48 13.93 -7.17
CA VAL A 176 -47.10 14.28 -8.55
C VAL A 176 -47.22 13.07 -9.48
N ILE A 177 -46.73 11.90 -9.05
CA ILE A 177 -46.81 10.66 -9.83
C ILE A 177 -48.28 10.25 -10.05
N VAL A 178 -49.13 10.30 -9.02
CA VAL A 178 -50.55 9.96 -9.15
C VAL A 178 -51.27 10.91 -10.12
N ARG A 179 -50.97 12.20 -10.06
CA ARG A 179 -51.59 13.23 -10.91
C ARG A 179 -51.22 13.08 -12.39
N TRP A 180 -49.98 12.69 -12.71
CA TRP A 180 -49.50 12.54 -14.08
C TRP A 180 -49.68 11.14 -14.67
N SER A 181 -49.62 10.09 -13.84
CA SER A 181 -49.62 8.71 -14.32
C SER A 181 -51.01 8.08 -14.44
N ILE A 182 -52.02 8.58 -13.71
CA ILE A 182 -53.32 7.87 -13.60
C ILE A 182 -54.46 8.67 -14.25
N ILE A 183 -54.51 9.99 -14.05
CA ILE A 183 -55.67 10.79 -14.48
C ILE A 183 -55.63 11.10 -15.99
N GLY A 184 -54.45 11.23 -16.59
CA GLY A 184 -54.28 11.53 -18.02
C GLY A 184 -54.66 10.38 -18.98
N PRO A 185 -54.20 9.13 -18.75
CA PRO A 185 -54.44 8.03 -19.69
C PRO A 185 -55.90 7.54 -19.74
N ILE A 186 -56.66 7.70 -18.67
CA ILE A 186 -58.05 7.20 -18.56
C ILE A 186 -59.00 7.99 -19.48
N ALA A 187 -58.74 9.27 -19.74
CA ALA A 187 -59.53 10.08 -20.66
C ALA A 187 -59.40 9.63 -22.13
N GLN A 188 -58.21 9.16 -22.53
CA GLN A 188 -57.92 8.72 -23.91
C GLN A 188 -58.50 7.33 -24.22
N MET A 189 -58.62 6.47 -23.21
CA MET A 189 -59.16 5.11 -23.35
C MET A 189 -60.68 5.11 -23.62
N SER A 190 -61.40 6.16 -23.20
CA SER A 190 -62.85 6.33 -23.43
C SER A 190 -63.20 6.62 -24.90
N GLU A 191 -62.34 7.34 -25.62
CA GLU A 191 -62.51 7.59 -27.07
C GLU A 191 -62.20 6.37 -27.91
N TRP A 192 -61.20 5.59 -27.50
CA TRP A 192 -60.83 4.34 -28.18
C TRP A 192 -61.97 3.31 -28.16
N ILE A 193 -62.69 3.18 -27.03
CA ILE A 193 -63.84 2.27 -26.89
C ILE A 193 -65.04 2.69 -27.78
N LYS A 194 -65.23 3.99 -28.03
CA LYS A 194 -66.29 4.48 -28.95
C LYS A 194 -65.98 4.17 -30.43
N SER A 195 -64.71 4.06 -30.78
CA SER A 195 -64.28 3.69 -32.14
C SER A 195 -64.43 2.18 -32.42
N MET A 196 -64.33 1.35 -31.39
CA MET A 196 -64.56 -0.11 -31.45
C MET A 196 -66.03 -0.48 -31.77
N HIS A 197 -67.02 0.32 -31.35
CA HIS A 197 -68.44 0.08 -31.66
C HIS A 197 -68.84 0.39 -33.13
N ARG A 198 -67.94 0.94 -33.94
CA ARG A 198 -68.18 1.27 -35.36
C ARG A 198 -67.58 0.27 -36.35
N GLY A 199 -67.16 -0.92 -35.87
CA GLY A 199 -66.99 -2.10 -36.72
C GLY A 199 -65.86 -2.03 -37.75
N LYS A 200 -64.75 -1.36 -37.45
CA LYS A 200 -63.49 -1.55 -38.19
C LYS A 200 -62.43 -2.04 -37.21
N ALA A 201 -62.29 -3.35 -37.13
CA ALA A 201 -61.26 -4.02 -36.35
C ALA A 201 -60.34 -4.76 -37.32
N ASP A 202 -59.10 -4.29 -37.44
CA ASP A 202 -57.94 -5.11 -37.77
C ASP A 202 -56.66 -4.33 -37.41
N GLY A 203 -55.91 -4.80 -36.41
CA GLY A 203 -54.50 -4.43 -36.21
C GLY A 203 -54.03 -4.11 -34.79
N LEU A 204 -53.09 -4.94 -34.29
CA LEU A 204 -52.33 -4.85 -33.04
C LEU A 204 -51.85 -3.44 -32.64
N PHE A 205 -51.95 -3.11 -31.34
CA PHE A 205 -51.32 -1.91 -30.75
C PHE A 205 -49.79 -2.05 -30.77
N LYS A 206 -49.17 -1.57 -31.86
CA LYS A 206 -47.73 -1.31 -31.99
C LYS A 206 -47.45 0.12 -31.52
N LEU A 207 -46.46 0.32 -30.66
CA LEU A 207 -45.83 1.64 -30.50
C LEU A 207 -45.31 2.11 -31.87
N PRO A 208 -45.58 3.35 -32.32
CA PRO A 208 -45.14 3.81 -33.64
C PRO A 208 -43.60 3.86 -33.70
N LYS A 209 -43.04 3.22 -34.72
CA LYS A 209 -41.60 3.19 -35.03
C LYS A 209 -41.16 4.31 -35.99
N GLU A 210 -41.99 5.32 -36.25
CA GLU A 210 -41.63 6.42 -37.16
C GLU A 210 -42.14 7.78 -36.64
N GLY A 211 -41.23 8.78 -36.66
CA GLY A 211 -41.51 10.19 -36.35
C GLY A 211 -41.22 10.64 -34.90
N ILE A 212 -40.72 11.88 -34.78
CA ILE A 212 -40.41 12.79 -33.63
C ILE A 212 -39.82 12.19 -32.32
N PHE A 213 -40.15 10.96 -31.92
CA PHE A 213 -39.71 10.30 -30.70
C PHE A 213 -38.65 9.20 -30.90
N GLU A 214 -38.20 9.00 -32.14
CA GLU A 214 -37.09 8.09 -32.46
C GLU A 214 -35.75 8.49 -31.81
N PRO A 215 -35.37 9.79 -31.73
CA PRO A 215 -34.13 10.20 -31.04
C PRO A 215 -34.17 9.89 -29.53
N ILE A 216 -35.35 10.05 -28.94
CA ILE A 216 -35.58 9.93 -27.49
C ILE A 216 -35.51 8.46 -27.05
N SER A 217 -35.94 7.52 -27.89
CA SER A 217 -35.91 6.09 -27.56
C SER A 217 -34.48 5.51 -27.48
N LYS A 218 -33.56 6.00 -28.31
CA LYS A 218 -32.14 5.63 -28.26
C LYS A 218 -31.42 6.29 -27.09
N GLU A 219 -31.67 7.58 -26.85
CA GLU A 219 -31.09 8.32 -25.72
C GLU A 219 -31.54 7.78 -24.36
N ILE A 220 -32.82 7.43 -24.20
CA ILE A 220 -33.31 6.86 -22.94
C ILE A 220 -32.66 5.50 -22.67
N SER A 221 -32.40 4.69 -23.70
CA SER A 221 -31.70 3.42 -23.53
C SER A 221 -30.23 3.60 -23.13
N SER A 222 -29.55 4.62 -23.70
CA SER A 222 -28.15 4.91 -23.36
C SER A 222 -28.02 5.57 -21.99
N ILE A 223 -28.97 6.44 -21.63
CA ILE A 223 -29.08 7.09 -20.33
C ILE A 223 -29.38 6.07 -19.24
N VAL A 224 -30.27 5.10 -19.50
CA VAL A 224 -30.57 4.01 -18.55
C VAL A 224 -29.37 3.07 -18.39
N LYS A 225 -28.63 2.77 -19.46
CA LYS A 225 -27.35 2.04 -19.36
C LYS A 225 -26.29 2.84 -18.61
N SER A 226 -26.14 4.14 -18.86
CA SER A 226 -25.15 4.98 -18.19
C SER A 226 -25.50 5.23 -16.73
N LEU A 227 -26.79 5.35 -16.38
CA LEU A 227 -27.25 5.43 -14.98
C LEU A 227 -27.10 4.10 -14.24
N ALA A 228 -27.32 2.97 -14.92
CA ALA A 228 -27.06 1.66 -14.32
C ALA A 228 -25.56 1.47 -14.02
N ILE A 229 -24.69 1.84 -14.97
CA ILE A 229 -23.22 1.80 -14.80
C ILE A 229 -22.76 2.79 -13.72
N ALA A 230 -23.28 4.02 -13.73
CA ALA A 230 -22.96 5.04 -12.73
C ALA A 230 -23.44 4.62 -11.33
N ARG A 231 -24.60 3.98 -11.22
CA ARG A 231 -25.12 3.47 -9.95
C ARG A 231 -24.31 2.30 -9.43
N THR A 232 -23.90 1.36 -10.28
CA THR A 232 -22.98 0.28 -9.88
C THR A 232 -21.62 0.82 -9.46
N GLN A 233 -21.10 1.84 -10.14
CA GLN A 233 -19.84 2.51 -9.78
C GLN A 233 -19.95 3.25 -8.44
N VAL A 234 -21.06 3.93 -8.17
CA VAL A 234 -21.31 4.63 -6.89
C VAL A 234 -21.53 3.63 -5.75
N GLU A 235 -22.21 2.51 -6.00
CA GLU A 235 -22.40 1.42 -5.01
C GLU A 235 -21.07 0.70 -4.72
N GLU A 236 -20.22 0.49 -5.74
CA GLU A 236 -18.88 -0.08 -5.60
C GLU A 236 -17.91 0.88 -4.90
N GLU A 237 -17.95 2.18 -5.22
CA GLU A 237 -17.18 3.23 -4.57
C GLU A 237 -17.57 3.40 -3.08
N ALA A 238 -18.86 3.33 -2.76
CA ALA A 238 -19.35 3.33 -1.37
C ALA A 238 -18.93 2.07 -0.60
N ARG A 239 -18.90 0.90 -1.27
CA ARG A 239 -18.43 -0.36 -0.68
C ARG A 239 -16.91 -0.34 -0.39
N LEU A 240 -16.12 0.22 -1.30
CA LEU A 240 -14.67 0.39 -1.13
C LEU A 240 -14.33 1.42 -0.05
N ARG A 241 -15.13 2.49 0.11
CA ARG A 241 -15.01 3.45 1.22
C ARG A 241 -15.32 2.83 2.59
N ASN A 242 -16.29 1.91 2.66
CA ASN A 242 -16.61 1.18 3.89
C ASN A 242 -15.57 0.09 4.24
N GLN A 243 -14.79 -0.38 3.28
CA GLN A 243 -13.61 -1.24 3.50
C GLN A 243 -12.34 -0.44 3.82
N ALA A 244 -12.48 0.64 4.60
CA ALA A 244 -11.37 1.48 5.05
C ALA A 244 -10.24 0.67 5.74
N ASP A 245 -10.50 -0.58 6.13
CA ASP A 245 -9.57 -1.47 6.85
C ASP A 245 -9.05 -2.73 6.12
N SER A 246 -9.27 -2.98 4.81
CA SER A 246 -8.60 -4.18 4.24
C SER A 246 -8.20 -4.13 2.77
N LYS A 247 -6.88 -4.05 2.53
CA LYS A 247 -6.10 -4.36 1.31
C LYS A 247 -6.12 -3.30 0.19
N TRP A 248 -4.95 -3.10 -0.42
CA TRP A 248 -4.76 -2.25 -1.59
C TRP A 248 -4.94 -3.06 -2.87
N THR A 249 -5.72 -2.56 -3.84
CA THR A 249 -5.94 -3.19 -5.15
C THR A 249 -5.71 -2.18 -6.28
N ALA A 250 -5.67 -2.64 -7.53
CA ALA A 250 -5.57 -1.78 -8.71
C ALA A 250 -6.70 -0.74 -8.75
N GLU A 251 -7.93 -1.16 -8.43
CA GLU A 251 -9.14 -0.34 -8.44
C GLU A 251 -9.09 0.72 -7.33
N ARG A 252 -8.67 0.32 -6.11
CA ARG A 252 -8.49 1.26 -5.00
C ARG A 252 -7.42 2.30 -5.30
N LEU A 253 -6.29 1.86 -5.86
CA LEU A 253 -5.25 2.79 -6.32
C LEU A 253 -5.81 3.75 -7.37
N LYS A 254 -6.59 3.24 -8.34
CA LYS A 254 -7.22 4.07 -9.37
C LYS A 254 -8.11 5.17 -8.79
N LEU A 255 -8.93 4.85 -7.79
CA LEU A 255 -9.74 5.84 -7.07
C LEU A 255 -8.88 6.84 -6.29
N HIS A 256 -7.88 6.36 -5.56
CA HIS A 256 -6.96 7.20 -4.76
C HIS A 256 -6.20 8.19 -5.65
N VAL A 257 -5.69 7.73 -6.79
CA VAL A 257 -4.97 8.59 -7.75
C VAL A 257 -5.89 9.66 -8.33
N ARG A 258 -7.13 9.31 -8.68
CA ARG A 258 -8.13 10.28 -9.16
C ARG A 258 -8.46 11.32 -8.09
N GLU A 259 -8.60 10.91 -6.82
CA GLU A 259 -8.84 11.83 -5.70
C GLU A 259 -7.66 12.79 -5.50
N LYS A 260 -6.43 12.28 -5.52
CA LYS A 260 -5.21 13.06 -5.25
C LYS A 260 -4.79 13.96 -6.40
N LEU A 261 -4.89 13.49 -7.64
CA LEU A 261 -4.46 14.24 -8.82
C LEU A 261 -5.58 15.13 -9.38
N GLN A 262 -6.85 14.79 -9.17
CA GLN A 262 -8.00 15.51 -9.75
C GLN A 262 -7.84 15.62 -11.28
N ASP A 263 -7.85 16.84 -11.82
CA ASP A 263 -7.65 17.14 -13.25
C ASP A 263 -6.15 17.24 -13.64
N SER A 264 -5.23 16.97 -12.72
CA SER A 264 -3.79 17.06 -12.95
C SER A 264 -3.26 15.90 -13.79
N LYS A 265 -2.38 16.20 -14.74
CA LYS A 265 -1.76 15.20 -15.62
C LYS A 265 -0.57 14.54 -14.90
N LEU A 266 -0.50 13.21 -14.93
CA LEU A 266 0.68 12.45 -14.51
C LEU A 266 1.47 12.01 -15.75
N ILE A 267 2.76 12.31 -15.76
CA ILE A 267 3.70 11.86 -16.78
C ILE A 267 4.71 10.92 -16.11
N VAL A 268 4.77 9.67 -16.55
CA VAL A 268 5.79 8.71 -16.11
C VAL A 268 6.92 8.72 -17.13
N VAL A 269 8.17 8.75 -16.66
CA VAL A 269 9.36 8.68 -17.51
C VAL A 269 10.24 7.51 -17.09
N SER A 270 10.48 6.55 -17.98
CA SER A 270 11.33 5.38 -17.70
C SER A 270 12.15 4.95 -18.92
N ASN A 271 13.28 4.28 -18.69
CA ASN A 271 14.12 3.85 -19.79
C ASN A 271 13.44 2.75 -20.62
N ARG A 272 12.78 1.81 -19.94
CA ARG A 272 12.01 0.74 -20.59
C ARG A 272 10.56 1.16 -20.77
N GLU A 273 9.99 0.83 -21.92
CA GLU A 273 8.58 1.02 -22.23
C GLU A 273 7.70 -0.14 -21.69
N PRO A 274 6.40 0.10 -21.45
CA PRO A 274 5.47 -0.91 -20.94
C PRO A 274 4.96 -1.89 -22.02
N TYR A 275 4.99 -1.48 -23.28
CA TYR A 275 4.54 -2.26 -24.43
C TYR A 275 5.52 -2.05 -25.59
N MET A 276 6.07 -3.14 -26.11
CA MET A 276 6.99 -3.13 -27.26
C MET A 276 6.37 -3.89 -28.43
N HIS A 277 6.61 -3.43 -29.65
CA HIS A 277 6.16 -4.10 -30.86
C HIS A 277 7.32 -4.80 -31.54
N VAL A 278 7.14 -6.11 -31.73
CA VAL A 278 8.14 -6.98 -32.35
C VAL A 278 7.56 -7.58 -33.63
N ARG A 279 8.33 -7.50 -34.71
CA ARG A 279 7.97 -8.13 -35.98
C ARG A 279 8.23 -9.64 -35.92
N SER A 280 7.15 -10.41 -36.08
CA SER A 280 7.14 -11.87 -36.22
C SER A 280 6.71 -12.21 -37.65
N GLY A 281 7.70 -12.27 -38.57
CA GLY A 281 7.44 -12.44 -40.00
C GLY A 281 6.67 -11.26 -40.61
N LYS A 282 5.40 -11.50 -41.02
CA LYS A 282 4.50 -10.46 -41.56
C LYS A 282 3.61 -9.80 -40.50
N LEU A 283 3.59 -10.32 -39.28
CA LEU A 283 2.77 -9.83 -38.19
C LEU A 283 3.60 -8.94 -37.25
N ILE A 284 2.96 -7.93 -36.69
CA ILE A 284 3.51 -7.12 -35.61
C ILE A 284 2.81 -7.57 -34.34
N GLU A 285 3.57 -8.13 -33.41
CA GLU A 285 3.07 -8.58 -32.11
C GLU A 285 3.40 -7.52 -31.06
N CYS A 286 2.41 -7.15 -30.25
CA CYS A 286 2.63 -6.30 -29.08
C CYS A 286 2.93 -7.19 -27.87
N LEU A 287 4.11 -7.01 -27.29
CA LEU A 287 4.57 -7.73 -26.11
C LEU A 287 4.65 -6.75 -24.93
N SER A 288 4.26 -7.21 -23.74
CA SER A 288 4.53 -6.49 -22.50
C SER A 288 5.80 -7.08 -21.87
N PRO A 289 6.90 -6.30 -21.75
CA PRO A 289 8.12 -6.81 -21.14
C PRO A 289 7.89 -7.17 -19.67
N ALA A 290 8.42 -8.32 -19.24
CA ALA A 290 8.39 -8.73 -17.84
C ALA A 290 9.25 -7.77 -16.99
N SER A 291 8.61 -6.77 -16.38
CA SER A 291 9.26 -5.73 -15.59
C SER A 291 8.38 -5.33 -14.41
N GLY A 292 8.89 -5.49 -13.19
CA GLY A 292 8.16 -5.10 -11.97
C GLY A 292 7.79 -3.61 -11.94
N LEU A 293 8.57 -2.75 -12.62
CA LEU A 293 8.23 -1.34 -12.80
C LEU A 293 7.01 -1.17 -13.71
N VAL A 294 6.91 -1.95 -14.79
CA VAL A 294 5.77 -1.90 -15.72
C VAL A 294 4.49 -2.36 -15.01
N THR A 295 4.54 -3.50 -14.32
CA THR A 295 3.42 -4.01 -13.52
C THR A 295 2.94 -3.00 -12.48
N ALA A 296 3.84 -2.20 -11.91
CA ALA A 296 3.52 -1.20 -10.90
C ALA A 296 2.86 0.07 -11.45
N LEU A 297 3.41 0.60 -12.54
CA LEU A 297 3.05 1.92 -13.05
C LEU A 297 1.93 1.87 -14.10
N ASP A 298 1.76 0.74 -14.78
CA ASP A 298 0.72 0.57 -15.80
C ASP A 298 -0.71 0.74 -15.22
N PRO A 299 -1.08 0.17 -14.05
CA PRO A 299 -2.37 0.44 -13.41
C PRO A 299 -2.57 1.91 -13.02
N ILE A 300 -1.49 2.60 -12.61
CA ILE A 300 -1.53 4.04 -12.27
C ILE A 300 -1.89 4.85 -13.52
N LEU A 301 -1.24 4.59 -14.65
CA LEU A 301 -1.48 5.34 -15.87
C LEU A 301 -2.83 5.01 -16.51
N LYS A 302 -3.28 3.75 -16.41
CA LYS A 302 -4.66 3.35 -16.76
C LYS A 302 -5.72 4.05 -15.91
N ALA A 303 -5.37 4.50 -14.70
CA ALA A 303 -6.29 5.19 -13.80
C ALA A 303 -6.48 6.67 -14.13
N CYS A 304 -5.37 7.36 -14.44
CA CYS A 304 -5.32 8.80 -14.64
C CYS A 304 -5.31 9.23 -16.13
N SER A 305 -5.34 8.28 -17.07
CA SER A 305 -5.19 8.57 -18.52
C SER A 305 -3.94 9.42 -18.82
N GLY A 306 -2.85 9.12 -18.11
CA GLY A 306 -1.61 9.91 -18.16
C GLY A 306 -0.77 9.66 -19.41
N LEU A 307 0.46 10.15 -19.38
CA LEU A 307 1.44 9.97 -20.45
C LEU A 307 2.61 9.11 -19.94
N TRP A 308 2.97 8.05 -20.66
CA TRP A 308 4.22 7.33 -20.45
C TRP A 308 5.23 7.77 -21.49
N VAL A 309 6.41 8.24 -21.08
CA VAL A 309 7.53 8.54 -21.98
C VAL A 309 8.66 7.55 -21.76
N ALA A 310 9.06 6.82 -22.81
CA ALA A 310 10.10 5.80 -22.72
C ALA A 310 10.90 5.64 -24.03
N HIS A 311 12.06 4.96 -23.97
CA HIS A 311 12.79 4.60 -25.18
C HIS A 311 12.04 3.48 -25.92
N GLY A 312 11.76 3.68 -27.20
CA GLY A 312 11.15 2.68 -28.08
C GLY A 312 12.21 1.67 -28.56
N SER A 313 12.11 0.44 -28.07
CA SER A 313 13.15 -0.59 -28.20
C SER A 313 12.77 -1.76 -29.12
N GLY A 314 11.49 -1.90 -29.44
CA GLY A 314 10.97 -2.88 -30.38
C GLY A 314 11.35 -2.55 -31.82
N ASN A 315 11.70 -3.59 -32.59
CA ASN A 315 12.10 -3.43 -34.00
C ASN A 315 10.96 -2.97 -34.92
N ALA A 316 9.69 -3.05 -34.47
CA ALA A 316 8.51 -2.59 -35.19
C ALA A 316 7.86 -1.36 -34.55
N ASP A 317 8.45 -0.78 -33.49
CA ASP A 317 7.83 0.31 -32.76
C ASP A 317 7.63 1.58 -33.59
N ARG A 318 8.55 1.86 -34.52
CA ARG A 318 8.45 3.02 -35.43
C ARG A 318 7.26 2.94 -36.38
N GLU A 319 6.76 1.74 -36.64
CA GLU A 319 5.65 1.50 -37.57
C GLU A 319 4.28 1.60 -36.89
N THR A 320 4.27 1.68 -35.55
CA THR A 320 3.04 1.65 -34.75
C THR A 320 2.70 2.97 -34.07
N VAL A 321 3.55 3.98 -34.23
CA VAL A 321 3.34 5.32 -33.68
C VAL A 321 2.73 6.28 -34.70
N ASP A 322 2.10 7.34 -34.20
CA ASP A 322 1.68 8.48 -35.00
C ASP A 322 2.84 9.43 -35.35
N ASN A 323 2.53 10.57 -35.96
CA ASN A 323 3.50 11.59 -36.34
C ASN A 323 4.15 12.33 -35.16
N LYS A 324 3.70 12.09 -33.92
CA LYS A 324 4.27 12.63 -32.67
C LYS A 324 5.02 11.56 -31.88
N ASP A 325 5.30 10.42 -32.49
CA ASP A 325 5.91 9.25 -31.87
C ASP A 325 5.07 8.68 -30.71
N MET A 326 3.74 8.83 -30.78
CA MET A 326 2.80 8.38 -29.76
C MET A 326 1.98 7.17 -30.24
N VAL A 327 1.63 6.31 -29.30
CA VAL A 327 0.72 5.18 -29.51
C VAL A 327 -0.20 5.03 -28.30
N LEU A 328 -1.46 4.69 -28.55
CA LEU A 328 -2.43 4.40 -27.50
C LEU A 328 -2.22 2.98 -26.97
N VAL A 329 -2.19 2.83 -25.64
CA VAL A 329 -1.92 1.55 -24.98
C VAL A 329 -2.88 1.30 -23.81
N PRO A 330 -3.16 0.02 -23.47
CA PRO A 330 -2.84 -1.19 -24.24
C PRO A 330 -3.57 -1.26 -25.60
N PRO A 331 -3.04 -1.97 -26.61
CA PRO A 331 -3.64 -2.00 -27.96
C PRO A 331 -5.10 -2.48 -28.00
N ASP A 332 -5.46 -3.48 -27.19
CA ASP A 332 -6.80 -4.08 -27.19
C ASP A 332 -7.84 -3.19 -26.52
N ASN A 333 -7.42 -2.32 -25.62
CA ASN A 333 -8.29 -1.42 -24.88
C ASN A 333 -7.50 -0.15 -24.49
N PRO A 334 -7.34 0.81 -25.42
CA PRO A 334 -6.64 2.07 -25.17
C PRO A 334 -7.08 2.78 -23.89
N GLN A 335 -6.14 2.98 -22.94
CA GLN A 335 -6.40 3.68 -21.67
C GLN A 335 -5.50 4.90 -21.46
N TYR A 336 -4.28 4.89 -22.02
CA TYR A 336 -3.32 6.00 -21.89
C TYR A 336 -2.40 6.09 -23.10
N VAL A 337 -1.58 7.14 -23.15
CA VAL A 337 -0.66 7.40 -24.27
C VAL A 337 0.76 6.98 -23.90
N LEU A 338 1.42 6.22 -24.76
CA LEU A 338 2.85 5.95 -24.72
C LEU A 338 3.54 6.80 -25.80
N LYS A 339 4.47 7.67 -25.40
CA LYS A 339 5.36 8.44 -26.27
C LYS A 339 6.73 7.79 -26.30
N ARG A 340 7.21 7.45 -27.49
CA ARG A 340 8.50 6.81 -27.68
C ARG A 340 9.57 7.83 -28.01
N ILE A 341 10.70 7.71 -27.34
CA ILE A 341 11.92 8.44 -27.64
C ILE A 341 12.84 7.52 -28.41
N TRP A 342 13.39 8.03 -29.50
CA TRP A 342 14.29 7.28 -30.35
C TRP A 342 15.74 7.59 -30.01
N LEU A 343 16.52 6.54 -29.79
CA LEU A 343 17.96 6.64 -29.61
C LEU A 343 18.69 6.06 -30.83
N SER A 344 19.80 6.70 -31.19
CA SER A 344 20.78 6.10 -32.11
C SER A 344 21.55 4.97 -31.43
N GLN A 345 22.25 4.15 -32.23
CA GLN A 345 23.09 3.07 -31.69
C GLN A 345 24.23 3.63 -30.82
N GLU A 346 24.80 4.77 -31.20
CA GLU A 346 25.85 5.45 -30.46
C GLU A 346 25.34 6.02 -29.13
N GLU A 347 24.13 6.58 -29.12
CA GLU A 347 23.46 7.02 -27.90
C GLU A 347 23.18 5.84 -26.98
N GLU A 348 22.60 4.74 -27.49
CA GLU A 348 22.34 3.54 -26.69
C GLU A 348 23.63 2.93 -26.13
N ALA A 349 24.69 2.86 -26.94
CA ALA A 349 26.01 2.41 -26.53
C ALA A 349 26.57 3.24 -25.36
N GLY A 350 26.62 4.55 -25.49
CA GLY A 350 27.22 5.42 -24.47
C GLY A 350 26.34 5.62 -23.23
N TYR A 351 25.04 5.86 -23.41
CA TYR A 351 24.12 6.14 -22.30
C TYR A 351 23.68 4.86 -21.57
N TYR A 352 23.22 3.83 -22.28
CA TYR A 352 22.63 2.64 -21.66
C TYR A 352 23.71 1.62 -21.30
N TYR A 353 24.48 1.14 -22.27
CA TYR A 353 25.51 0.14 -21.99
C TYR A 353 26.68 0.75 -21.20
N GLY A 354 27.17 1.92 -21.63
CA GLY A 354 28.29 2.63 -21.01
C GLY A 354 27.98 3.20 -19.63
N LEU A 355 27.56 4.46 -19.54
CA LEU A 355 27.46 5.13 -18.23
C LEU A 355 26.46 4.43 -17.29
N SER A 356 25.28 4.05 -17.78
CA SER A 356 24.25 3.49 -16.89
C SER A 356 24.64 2.10 -16.37
N ASN A 357 25.06 1.18 -17.23
CA ASN A 357 25.26 -0.24 -16.86
C ASN A 357 26.72 -0.64 -16.61
N GLU A 358 27.73 0.03 -17.18
CA GLU A 358 29.15 -0.16 -16.82
C GLU A 358 29.65 0.86 -15.79
N GLY A 359 29.00 2.02 -15.65
CA GLY A 359 29.34 3.06 -14.68
C GLY A 359 28.49 3.01 -13.41
N LEU A 360 27.24 3.46 -13.48
CA LEU A 360 26.36 3.65 -12.32
C LEU A 360 25.90 2.34 -11.68
N TRP A 361 25.58 1.32 -12.48
CA TRP A 361 25.14 0.02 -11.96
C TRP A 361 26.18 -0.61 -11.01
N PRO A 362 27.44 -0.86 -11.41
CA PRO A 362 28.48 -1.35 -10.48
C PRO A 362 28.87 -0.34 -9.40
N LEU A 363 28.79 0.96 -9.64
CA LEU A 363 29.06 1.98 -8.61
C LEU A 363 28.08 1.84 -7.43
N CYS A 364 26.79 1.66 -7.74
CA CYS A 364 25.74 1.58 -6.75
C CYS A 364 25.60 0.17 -6.16
N HIS A 365 25.85 -0.86 -6.95
CA HIS A 365 25.93 -2.25 -6.47
C HIS A 365 27.38 -2.57 -6.11
N ILE A 366 27.76 -2.33 -4.86
CA ILE A 366 29.04 -2.70 -4.22
C ILE A 366 29.26 -4.23 -4.22
N ALA A 367 29.34 -4.84 -5.41
CA ALA A 367 29.40 -6.27 -5.69
C ALA A 367 30.70 -6.61 -6.46
N HIS A 368 31.80 -5.99 -6.05
CA HIS A 368 33.18 -6.25 -6.50
C HIS A 368 33.46 -6.13 -8.02
N THR A 369 32.51 -5.64 -8.81
CA THR A 369 32.75 -5.23 -10.20
C THR A 369 33.13 -3.77 -10.24
N ARG A 370 34.28 -3.44 -10.85
CA ARG A 370 34.77 -2.06 -10.91
C ARG A 370 33.93 -1.24 -11.90
N PRO A 371 33.40 -0.07 -11.50
CA PRO A 371 32.73 0.82 -12.45
C PRO A 371 33.70 1.42 -13.45
N THR A 372 33.24 1.58 -14.68
CA THR A 372 33.98 2.20 -15.78
C THR A 372 33.38 3.55 -16.13
N PHE A 373 34.21 4.58 -16.18
CA PHE A 373 33.79 5.94 -16.50
C PHE A 373 34.54 6.43 -17.74
N ARG A 374 33.79 6.74 -18.80
CA ARG A 374 34.32 7.30 -20.05
C ARG A 374 33.63 8.65 -20.32
N ILE A 375 34.40 9.64 -20.74
CA ILE A 375 33.88 10.99 -20.96
C ILE A 375 32.84 11.02 -22.09
N ASP A 376 33.03 10.20 -23.13
CA ASP A 376 32.09 10.09 -24.24
C ASP A 376 30.74 9.50 -23.78
N ASP A 377 30.76 8.49 -22.92
CA ASP A 377 29.55 7.91 -22.32
C ASP A 377 28.79 8.93 -21.48
N TRP A 378 29.51 9.76 -20.71
CA TRP A 378 28.92 10.86 -19.96
C TRP A 378 28.26 11.89 -20.88
N ALA A 379 28.93 12.27 -21.97
CA ALA A 379 28.35 13.18 -22.97
C ALA A 379 27.06 12.59 -23.56
N ARG A 380 27.04 11.31 -23.94
CA ARG A 380 25.82 10.63 -24.41
C ARG A 380 24.74 10.56 -23.35
N TYR A 381 25.09 10.33 -22.09
CA TYR A 381 24.14 10.35 -20.99
C TYR A 381 23.47 11.71 -20.82
N GLN A 382 24.23 12.80 -20.95
CA GLN A 382 23.71 14.17 -20.93
C GLN A 382 22.80 14.46 -22.12
N GLU A 383 23.22 14.08 -23.34
CA GLU A 383 22.43 14.26 -24.57
C GLU A 383 21.10 13.52 -24.50
N VAL A 384 21.10 12.26 -24.07
CA VAL A 384 19.87 11.45 -23.94
C VAL A 384 18.94 12.05 -22.89
N ASN A 385 19.45 12.39 -21.71
CA ASN A 385 18.63 13.05 -20.67
C ASN A 385 18.04 14.39 -21.17
N LEU A 386 18.80 15.17 -21.94
CA LEU A 386 18.31 16.41 -22.54
C LEU A 386 17.25 16.15 -23.62
N ARG A 387 17.38 15.08 -24.42
CA ARG A 387 16.38 14.66 -25.40
C ARG A 387 15.06 14.31 -24.72
N PHE A 388 15.10 13.54 -23.63
CA PHE A 388 13.93 13.27 -22.81
C PHE A 388 13.33 14.55 -22.24
N ALA A 389 14.14 15.46 -21.67
CA ALA A 389 13.65 16.73 -21.15
C ALA A 389 12.92 17.56 -22.23
N ARG A 390 13.50 17.68 -23.44
CA ARG A 390 12.88 18.40 -24.57
C ARG A 390 11.57 17.77 -25.04
N SER A 391 11.49 16.44 -25.02
CA SER A 391 10.28 15.73 -25.43
C SER A 391 9.06 16.01 -24.54
N LEU A 392 9.29 16.53 -23.33
CA LEU A 392 8.26 16.85 -22.35
C LEU A 392 7.76 18.30 -22.48
N ASP A 393 8.43 19.16 -23.26
CA ASP A 393 8.11 20.60 -23.29
C ASP A 393 6.67 20.88 -23.71
N ASP A 394 6.19 20.17 -24.72
CA ASP A 394 4.81 20.31 -25.24
C ASP A 394 3.77 19.60 -24.36
N GLU A 395 4.23 18.80 -23.39
CA GLU A 395 3.37 17.93 -22.58
C GLU A 395 3.10 18.48 -21.17
N ILE A 396 3.98 19.37 -20.70
CA ILE A 396 3.94 19.98 -19.37
C ILE A 396 3.04 21.22 -19.42
N GLY A 397 1.87 21.11 -18.79
CA GLY A 397 0.96 22.23 -18.53
C GLY A 397 0.89 22.59 -17.04
N LYS A 398 0.03 23.54 -16.69
CA LYS A 398 -0.30 23.83 -15.28
C LYS A 398 -0.90 22.56 -14.63
N GLY A 399 -0.41 22.21 -13.44
CA GLY A 399 -0.86 21.00 -12.73
C GLY A 399 -0.33 19.70 -13.34
N THR A 400 0.94 19.67 -13.77
CA THR A 400 1.59 18.44 -14.26
C THR A 400 2.52 17.86 -13.20
N TYR A 401 2.32 16.59 -12.89
CA TYR A 401 3.20 15.78 -12.06
C TYR A 401 4.06 14.88 -12.96
N ILE A 402 5.36 14.83 -12.70
CA ILE A 402 6.31 14.04 -13.47
C ILE A 402 6.94 13.02 -12.54
N PHE A 403 6.84 11.74 -12.89
CA PHE A 403 7.36 10.65 -12.10
C PHE A 403 8.46 9.90 -12.87
N ILE A 404 9.70 10.28 -12.58
CA ILE A 404 10.92 9.80 -13.24
C ILE A 404 11.40 8.52 -12.54
N GLN A 405 11.76 7.53 -13.35
CA GLN A 405 12.19 6.23 -12.88
C GLN A 405 13.69 6.00 -13.14
N ASP A 406 14.39 5.76 -12.05
CA ASP A 406 15.66 5.06 -11.97
C ASP A 406 16.93 5.80 -12.42
N TYR A 407 18.08 5.14 -12.22
CA TYR A 407 19.43 5.68 -12.40
C TYR A 407 19.79 6.13 -13.81
N HIS A 408 18.99 5.78 -14.81
CA HIS A 408 19.17 6.27 -16.18
C HIS A 408 18.89 7.78 -16.31
N PHE A 409 18.12 8.35 -15.40
CA PHE A 409 17.65 9.72 -15.47
C PHE A 409 18.04 10.56 -14.26
N SER A 410 19.25 10.37 -13.75
CA SER A 410 19.71 11.06 -12.54
C SER A 410 19.78 12.58 -12.72
N ILE A 411 20.00 13.08 -13.94
CA ILE A 411 20.09 14.51 -14.25
C ILE A 411 18.83 15.11 -14.86
N LEU A 412 17.89 14.28 -15.29
CA LEU A 412 16.64 14.71 -15.92
C LEU A 412 15.81 15.67 -15.05
N PRO A 413 15.65 15.48 -13.71
CA PRO A 413 14.81 16.37 -12.90
C PRO A 413 15.24 17.84 -13.02
N ARG A 414 16.55 18.10 -12.91
CA ARG A 414 17.12 19.45 -13.05
C ARG A 414 16.92 20.01 -14.46
N LEU A 415 17.14 19.19 -15.50
CA LEU A 415 16.97 19.63 -16.88
C LEU A 415 15.52 20.05 -17.16
N ILE A 416 14.54 19.36 -16.57
CA ILE A 416 13.14 19.74 -16.67
C ILE A 416 12.89 21.04 -15.89
N LYS A 417 13.31 21.15 -14.62
CA LYS A 417 13.09 22.37 -13.81
C LYS A 417 13.70 23.64 -14.41
N GLN A 418 14.80 23.53 -15.15
CA GLN A 418 15.39 24.68 -15.87
C GLN A 418 14.47 25.23 -16.95
N ARG A 419 13.59 24.39 -17.51
CA ARG A 419 12.65 24.74 -18.58
C ARG A 419 11.25 25.02 -18.03
N HIS A 420 10.86 24.26 -17.01
CA HIS A 420 9.55 24.29 -16.35
C HIS A 420 9.74 24.34 -14.83
N PRO A 421 10.02 25.51 -14.25
CA PRO A 421 10.28 25.65 -12.80
C PRO A 421 9.13 25.14 -11.91
N ASP A 422 7.89 25.31 -12.38
CA ASP A 422 6.67 24.94 -11.66
C ASP A 422 6.33 23.44 -11.72
N ALA A 423 7.01 22.66 -12.57
CA ALA A 423 6.74 21.22 -12.72
C ALA A 423 6.99 20.47 -11.41
N LYS A 424 6.07 19.61 -10.98
CA LYS A 424 6.24 18.81 -9.75
C LYS A 424 6.86 17.46 -10.09
N ILE A 425 8.06 17.20 -9.59
CA ILE A 425 8.88 16.07 -10.05
C ILE A 425 9.18 15.12 -8.89
N ALA A 426 8.83 13.85 -9.05
CA ALA A 426 9.35 12.75 -8.25
C ALA A 426 10.40 11.96 -9.04
N LEU A 427 11.49 11.59 -8.39
CA LEU A 427 12.47 10.61 -8.87
C LEU A 427 12.44 9.40 -7.94
N PHE A 428 12.24 8.20 -8.48
CA PHE A 428 12.38 6.96 -7.68
C PHE A 428 13.59 6.15 -8.14
N TRP A 429 14.48 5.83 -7.21
CA TRP A 429 15.74 5.14 -7.44
C TRP A 429 15.61 3.65 -7.06
N HIS A 430 15.62 2.76 -8.06
CA HIS A 430 15.28 1.33 -7.88
C HIS A 430 16.49 0.46 -7.50
N ILE A 431 17.70 0.96 -7.66
CA ILE A 431 18.92 0.25 -7.27
C ILE A 431 19.37 0.70 -5.87
N PRO A 432 20.33 0.03 -5.23
CA PRO A 432 20.89 0.54 -3.97
C PRO A 432 21.48 1.94 -4.13
N TRP A 433 21.53 2.69 -3.03
CA TRP A 433 22.37 3.88 -2.94
C TRP A 433 23.60 3.59 -2.06
N PRO A 434 24.83 3.70 -2.60
CA PRO A 434 26.05 3.35 -1.89
C PRO A 434 26.39 4.41 -0.83
N ASN A 435 27.32 4.10 0.08
CA ASN A 435 27.83 5.09 1.03
C ASN A 435 28.60 6.23 0.32
N PRO A 436 28.82 7.38 0.98
CA PRO A 436 29.46 8.54 0.35
C PRO A 436 30.86 8.26 -0.20
N GLU A 437 31.65 7.40 0.44
CA GLU A 437 32.99 7.03 0.00
C GLU A 437 32.97 6.25 -1.31
N ALA A 438 32.10 5.24 -1.41
CA ALA A 438 31.92 4.45 -2.61
C ALA A 438 31.35 5.31 -3.75
N PHE A 439 30.35 6.16 -3.50
CA PHE A 439 29.85 7.09 -4.52
C PHE A 439 30.92 8.11 -4.95
N GLY A 440 31.82 8.46 -4.03
CA GLY A 440 32.85 9.48 -4.19
C GLY A 440 33.83 9.23 -5.34
N ILE A 441 33.94 8.00 -5.85
CA ILE A 441 34.79 7.64 -6.99
C ILE A 441 34.23 8.08 -8.34
N CYS A 442 32.93 8.41 -8.42
CA CYS A 442 32.30 8.89 -9.65
C CYS A 442 32.82 10.29 -10.02
N PRO A 443 33.41 10.49 -11.23
CA PRO A 443 33.92 11.80 -11.65
C PRO A 443 32.83 12.89 -11.69
N TRP A 444 31.61 12.51 -12.07
CA TRP A 444 30.46 13.41 -12.25
C TRP A 444 29.50 13.41 -11.06
N LYS A 445 29.97 13.03 -9.87
CA LYS A 445 29.14 12.95 -8.65
C LYS A 445 28.40 14.26 -8.36
N ARG A 446 29.03 15.42 -8.60
CA ARG A 446 28.43 16.74 -8.34
C ARG A 446 27.28 17.00 -9.28
N GLU A 447 27.46 16.72 -10.57
CA GLU A 447 26.48 16.87 -11.64
C GLU A 447 25.29 15.94 -11.43
N ILE A 448 25.55 14.68 -11.08
CA ILE A 448 24.51 13.68 -10.80
C ILE A 448 23.67 14.10 -9.60
N LEU A 449 24.30 14.41 -8.46
CA LEU A 449 23.58 14.84 -7.25
C LEU A 449 22.79 16.12 -7.51
N HIS A 450 23.39 17.10 -8.19
CA HIS A 450 22.70 18.33 -8.57
C HIS A 450 21.51 18.08 -9.50
N GLY A 451 21.68 17.12 -10.40
CA GLY A 451 20.63 16.60 -11.26
C GLY A 451 19.43 16.07 -10.48
N MET A 452 19.70 15.19 -9.52
CA MET A 452 18.69 14.53 -8.70
C MET A 452 17.96 15.54 -7.80
N LEU A 453 18.69 16.50 -7.22
CA LEU A 453 18.12 17.59 -6.42
C LEU A 453 17.25 18.59 -7.23
N GLY A 454 17.07 18.37 -8.53
CA GLY A 454 15.98 19.03 -9.27
C GLY A 454 14.60 18.44 -8.96
N ALA A 455 14.52 17.25 -8.37
CA ALA A 455 13.26 16.65 -7.96
C ALA A 455 12.70 17.33 -6.70
N ASP A 456 11.37 17.39 -6.59
CA ASP A 456 10.67 17.79 -5.36
C ASP A 456 10.65 16.61 -4.35
N LEU A 457 10.54 15.37 -4.86
CA LEU A 457 10.57 14.13 -4.08
C LEU A 457 11.60 13.15 -4.66
N ILE A 458 12.47 12.60 -3.82
CA ILE A 458 13.33 11.46 -4.15
C ILE A 458 12.92 10.27 -3.29
N GLY A 459 12.56 9.16 -3.94
CA GLY A 459 12.21 7.91 -3.30
C GLY A 459 13.31 6.86 -3.44
N PHE A 460 13.56 6.11 -2.36
CA PHE A 460 14.43 4.93 -2.35
C PHE A 460 13.69 3.72 -1.77
N HIS A 461 14.22 2.51 -1.92
CA HIS A 461 13.61 1.33 -1.32
C HIS A 461 13.69 1.26 0.21
N THR A 462 14.79 1.72 0.81
CA THR A 462 15.05 1.54 2.24
C THR A 462 15.46 2.85 2.90
N GLN A 463 15.21 2.98 4.20
CA GLN A 463 15.68 4.15 4.97
C GLN A 463 17.21 4.27 4.93
N TYR A 464 17.91 3.15 4.89
CA TYR A 464 19.38 3.13 4.78
C TYR A 464 19.87 3.85 3.51
N HIS A 465 19.23 3.62 2.37
CA HIS A 465 19.56 4.33 1.13
C HIS A 465 19.25 5.83 1.21
N CYS A 466 18.16 6.23 1.87
CA CYS A 466 17.84 7.64 2.12
C CYS A 466 18.94 8.32 2.93
N ASN A 467 19.39 7.69 4.02
CA ASN A 467 20.44 8.22 4.89
C ASN A 467 21.75 8.40 4.09
N ASN A 468 22.20 7.34 3.40
CA ASN A 468 23.41 7.40 2.59
C ASN A 468 23.34 8.49 1.51
N PHE A 469 22.18 8.66 0.86
CA PHE A 469 21.99 9.71 -0.14
C PHE A 469 22.15 11.11 0.46
N LEU A 470 21.47 11.40 1.58
CA LEU A 470 21.59 12.70 2.24
C LEU A 470 23.02 12.95 2.73
N GLU A 471 23.71 11.96 3.29
CA GLU A 471 25.12 12.08 3.66
C GLU A 471 26.01 12.36 2.45
N THR A 472 25.72 11.72 1.31
CA THR A 472 26.46 11.94 0.06
C THR A 472 26.26 13.36 -0.46
N VAL A 473 25.03 13.88 -0.40
CA VAL A 473 24.70 15.26 -0.76
C VAL A 473 25.44 16.24 0.16
N ASP A 474 25.32 16.06 1.47
CA ASP A 474 25.89 16.96 2.49
C ASP A 474 27.42 17.09 2.37
N ARG A 475 28.11 15.98 2.07
CA ARG A 475 29.56 15.96 1.87
C ARG A 475 30.04 16.52 0.53
N THR A 476 29.19 16.51 -0.49
CA THR A 476 29.60 16.79 -1.88
C THR A 476 29.12 18.15 -2.39
N LEU A 477 27.98 18.63 -1.92
CA LEU A 477 27.32 19.85 -2.38
C LEU A 477 27.07 20.81 -1.23
N GLU A 478 27.07 22.11 -1.53
CA GLU A 478 26.64 23.14 -0.59
C GLU A 478 25.11 23.17 -0.51
N CYS A 479 24.56 22.39 0.43
CA CYS A 479 23.13 22.27 0.68
C CYS A 479 22.82 22.46 2.16
N ARG A 480 21.58 22.84 2.48
CA ARG A 480 21.07 22.81 3.86
C ARG A 480 20.26 21.54 4.06
N THR A 481 20.87 20.54 4.68
CA THR A 481 20.23 19.26 4.98
C THR A 481 19.46 19.35 6.31
N ASN A 482 18.20 18.93 6.31
CA ASN A 482 17.40 18.77 7.51
C ASN A 482 17.12 17.28 7.74
N TRP A 483 17.69 16.75 8.82
CA TRP A 483 17.62 15.34 9.18
C TRP A 483 16.32 14.94 9.88
N GLU A 484 15.58 15.88 10.46
CA GLU A 484 14.30 15.60 11.12
C GLU A 484 13.20 15.28 10.11
N ASN A 485 13.20 15.98 8.98
CA ASN A 485 12.20 15.82 7.92
C ASN A 485 12.76 15.12 6.66
N PHE A 486 14.01 14.64 6.71
CA PHE A 486 14.73 14.03 5.59
C PHE A 486 14.62 14.87 4.30
N SER A 487 14.99 16.15 4.38
CA SER A 487 14.99 17.05 3.24
C SER A 487 16.33 17.75 3.05
N THR A 488 16.57 18.24 1.84
CA THR A 488 17.74 19.06 1.55
C THR A 488 17.34 20.23 0.68
N THR A 489 17.78 21.43 1.06
CA THR A 489 17.47 22.67 0.35
C THR A 489 18.72 23.22 -0.32
N ARG A 490 18.59 23.54 -1.61
CA ARG A 490 19.65 24.18 -2.39
C ARG A 490 19.07 25.25 -3.30
N SER A 491 19.67 26.45 -3.27
CA SER A 491 19.29 27.58 -4.12
C SER A 491 17.78 27.90 -4.06
N GLY A 492 17.17 27.77 -2.88
CA GLY A 492 15.74 28.01 -2.65
C GLY A 492 14.81 26.84 -2.99
N HIS A 493 15.30 25.80 -3.68
CA HIS A 493 14.53 24.58 -3.95
C HIS A 493 14.75 23.54 -2.86
N SER A 494 13.68 22.93 -2.38
CA SER A 494 13.73 21.87 -1.35
C SER A 494 13.34 20.53 -1.95
N THR A 495 14.14 19.51 -1.66
CA THR A 495 13.90 18.13 -2.06
C THR A 495 13.67 17.28 -0.83
N ILE A 496 12.54 16.56 -0.78
CA ILE A 496 12.23 15.59 0.25
C ILE A 496 12.77 14.22 -0.15
N VAL A 497 13.32 13.46 0.79
CA VAL A 497 13.87 12.12 0.58
C VAL A 497 13.13 11.12 1.48
N LYS A 498 12.51 10.09 0.92
CA LYS A 498 11.72 9.11 1.69
C LYS A 498 11.87 7.66 1.20
N PRO A 499 11.75 6.67 2.10
CA PRO A 499 11.73 5.27 1.71
C PRO A 499 10.34 4.85 1.23
N PHE A 500 10.27 4.17 0.09
CA PHE A 500 9.10 3.45 -0.42
C PHE A 500 9.54 2.06 -0.91
N PRO A 501 9.40 1.01 -0.10
CA PRO A 501 9.77 -0.34 -0.53
C PRO A 501 8.82 -0.80 -1.64
N ILE A 502 9.35 -1.09 -2.82
CA ILE A 502 8.56 -1.60 -3.95
C ILE A 502 8.15 -3.05 -3.66
N SER A 503 7.08 -3.49 -4.29
CA SER A 503 6.52 -4.82 -4.05
C SER A 503 5.91 -5.41 -5.32
N VAL A 504 5.20 -6.52 -5.17
CA VAL A 504 4.53 -7.23 -6.27
C VAL A 504 3.03 -6.97 -6.22
N ASP A 505 2.34 -7.30 -7.31
CA ASP A 505 0.88 -7.42 -7.24
C ASP A 505 0.54 -8.63 -6.38
N PHE A 506 -0.01 -8.35 -5.19
CA PHE A 506 -0.60 -9.36 -4.34
C PHE A 506 -1.90 -8.84 -3.75
N SER A 507 -2.97 -8.95 -4.54
CA SER A 507 -4.34 -8.65 -4.13
C SER A 507 -4.96 -9.75 -3.24
N GLY A 508 -4.32 -10.94 -3.18
CA GLY A 508 -4.80 -12.09 -2.41
C GLY A 508 -5.91 -12.88 -3.11
N GLN A 509 -6.12 -12.67 -4.41
CA GLN A 509 -6.98 -13.54 -5.21
C GLN A 509 -6.35 -14.93 -5.36
N PRO A 510 -7.17 -16.00 -5.35
CA PRO A 510 -6.66 -17.35 -5.52
C PRO A 510 -6.08 -17.54 -6.92
N LEU A 511 -4.86 -18.07 -6.98
CA LEU A 511 -4.22 -18.57 -8.19
C LEU A 511 -4.96 -19.84 -8.60
N GLY A 512 -5.33 -19.95 -9.88
CA GLY A 512 -6.05 -21.12 -10.39
C GLY A 512 -5.33 -22.45 -10.11
N PRO A 513 -5.98 -23.60 -10.34
CA PRO A 513 -5.33 -24.90 -10.14
C PRO A 513 -4.11 -25.06 -11.06
N ILE A 514 -3.02 -25.63 -10.55
CA ILE A 514 -1.88 -26.06 -11.38
C ILE A 514 -2.23 -27.42 -11.98
N GLY A 515 -2.27 -27.51 -13.31
CA GLY A 515 -2.58 -28.76 -14.01
C GLY A 515 -1.46 -29.79 -14.01
N GLN A 516 -0.25 -29.42 -13.58
CA GLN A 516 0.96 -30.22 -13.61
C GLN A 516 1.45 -30.54 -12.19
N SER A 517 1.84 -31.80 -11.94
CA SER A 517 2.44 -32.22 -10.67
C SER A 517 3.93 -31.83 -10.56
N LYS A 518 4.48 -31.85 -9.34
CA LYS A 518 5.92 -31.64 -9.10
C LYS A 518 6.76 -32.65 -9.89
N GLU A 519 6.36 -33.91 -9.88
CA GLU A 519 7.06 -35.01 -10.55
C GLU A 519 7.04 -34.87 -12.07
N ASP A 520 5.93 -34.38 -12.64
CA ASP A 520 5.84 -34.12 -14.07
C ASP A 520 6.72 -32.93 -14.48
N LEU A 521 6.73 -31.86 -13.68
CA LEU A 521 7.59 -30.69 -13.91
C LEU A 521 9.07 -31.09 -13.93
N LEU A 522 9.54 -31.87 -12.94
CA LEU A 522 10.93 -32.33 -12.89
C LEU A 522 11.26 -33.31 -14.04
N ARG A 523 10.30 -34.16 -14.43
CA ARG A 523 10.48 -35.10 -15.55
C ARG A 523 10.65 -34.37 -16.88
N GLU A 524 9.92 -33.27 -17.11
CA GLU A 524 10.08 -32.42 -18.29
C GLU A 524 11.48 -31.78 -18.36
N LEU A 525 12.09 -31.52 -17.21
CA LEU A 525 13.48 -31.06 -17.10
C LEU A 525 14.52 -32.19 -17.23
N GLY A 526 14.07 -33.44 -17.40
CA GLY A 526 14.93 -34.61 -17.56
C GLY A 526 15.59 -35.08 -16.27
N VAL A 527 15.02 -34.77 -15.10
CA VAL A 527 15.55 -35.16 -13.79
C VAL A 527 14.49 -35.86 -12.93
N ARG A 528 14.93 -36.74 -12.04
CA ARG A 528 14.10 -37.35 -10.99
C ARG A 528 14.64 -36.94 -9.62
N ALA A 529 13.80 -36.30 -8.83
CA ALA A 529 14.08 -35.89 -7.45
C ALA A 529 12.74 -35.75 -6.70
N SER A 530 12.76 -35.88 -5.37
CA SER A 530 11.57 -35.72 -4.53
C SER A 530 11.40 -34.30 -4.00
N VAL A 531 12.52 -33.58 -3.85
CA VAL A 531 12.54 -32.18 -3.42
C VAL A 531 13.36 -31.34 -4.39
N PHE A 532 12.98 -30.08 -4.57
CA PHE A 532 13.79 -29.15 -5.35
C PHE A 532 13.79 -27.73 -4.79
N GLY A 533 14.94 -27.06 -4.96
CA GLY A 533 15.07 -25.63 -4.71
C GLY A 533 15.03 -24.83 -6.01
N ILE A 534 14.64 -23.56 -5.93
CA ILE A 534 14.65 -22.65 -7.08
C ILE A 534 15.46 -21.38 -6.82
N GLY A 535 16.17 -20.92 -7.85
CA GLY A 535 16.68 -19.56 -7.99
C GLY A 535 16.20 -18.96 -9.31
N VAL A 536 15.67 -17.74 -9.29
CA VAL A 536 15.22 -17.02 -10.49
C VAL A 536 15.92 -15.68 -10.52
N ASP A 537 16.75 -15.44 -11.53
CA ASP A 537 17.51 -14.21 -11.63
C ASP A 537 17.76 -13.82 -13.09
N ARG A 538 17.99 -12.52 -13.32
CA ARG A 538 18.74 -12.10 -14.49
C ARG A 538 20.19 -12.57 -14.33
N LEU A 539 20.85 -12.95 -15.41
CA LEU A 539 22.28 -13.26 -15.42
C LEU A 539 23.07 -11.97 -15.23
N ASP A 540 23.22 -11.58 -13.97
CA ASP A 540 23.79 -10.33 -13.49
C ASP A 540 24.67 -10.65 -12.29
N TYR A 541 25.90 -10.16 -12.29
CA TYR A 541 26.91 -10.47 -11.27
C TYR A 541 26.51 -10.02 -9.85
N THR A 542 25.51 -9.15 -9.72
CA THR A 542 24.97 -8.72 -8.42
C THR A 542 24.11 -9.80 -7.74
N LYS A 543 23.69 -10.84 -8.46
CA LYS A 543 22.68 -11.81 -7.98
C LYS A 543 23.24 -12.96 -7.16
N GLY A 544 24.56 -13.05 -7.02
CA GLY A 544 25.19 -14.08 -6.18
C GLY A 544 24.93 -15.50 -6.66
N ILE A 545 24.83 -15.68 -7.99
CA ILE A 545 24.50 -16.98 -8.61
C ILE A 545 25.65 -17.97 -8.37
N ILE A 546 26.91 -17.53 -8.55
CA ILE A 546 28.08 -18.40 -8.33
C ILE A 546 28.15 -18.88 -6.88
N GLU A 547 27.96 -17.97 -5.92
CA GLU A 547 27.95 -18.27 -4.49
C GLU A 547 26.81 -19.25 -4.16
N ARG A 548 25.64 -19.07 -4.77
CA ARG A 548 24.51 -20.00 -4.63
C ARG A 548 24.83 -21.39 -5.15
N LEU A 549 25.40 -21.50 -6.35
CA LEU A 549 25.78 -22.80 -6.95
C LEU A 549 26.80 -23.53 -6.07
N ARG A 550 27.79 -22.80 -5.53
CA ARG A 550 28.77 -23.33 -4.58
C ARG A 550 28.13 -23.78 -3.27
N ALA A 551 27.13 -23.08 -2.77
CA ALA A 551 26.38 -23.51 -1.58
C ALA A 551 25.59 -24.80 -1.83
N VAL A 552 24.99 -24.96 -3.01
CA VAL A 552 24.32 -26.20 -3.43
C VAL A 552 25.32 -27.36 -3.50
N GLU A 553 26.48 -27.16 -4.13
CA GLU A 553 27.56 -28.16 -4.12
C GLU A 553 27.94 -28.53 -2.68
N ARG A 554 28.18 -27.52 -1.83
CA ARG A 554 28.62 -27.74 -0.46
C ARG A 554 27.56 -28.47 0.37
N PHE A 555 26.29 -28.18 0.17
CA PHE A 555 25.18 -28.88 0.79
C PHE A 555 25.17 -30.38 0.43
N ILE A 556 25.34 -30.71 -0.85
CA ILE A 556 25.36 -32.10 -1.36
C ILE A 556 26.61 -32.87 -0.88
N GLU A 557 27.75 -32.19 -0.72
CA GLU A 557 28.94 -32.79 -0.13
C GLU A 557 28.73 -33.19 1.34
N LYS A 558 28.12 -32.30 2.12
CA LYS A 558 27.92 -32.48 3.57
C LYS A 558 26.80 -33.45 3.89
N ASN A 559 25.82 -33.59 3.00
CA ASN A 559 24.64 -34.41 3.20
C ASN A 559 24.43 -35.37 2.01
N PRO A 560 25.25 -36.44 1.90
CA PRO A 560 25.19 -37.40 0.79
C PRO A 560 23.81 -38.07 0.63
N GLU A 561 23.01 -38.12 1.69
CA GLU A 561 21.62 -38.61 1.68
C GLU A 561 20.68 -37.80 0.77
N TYR A 562 21.04 -36.56 0.43
CA TYR A 562 20.27 -35.74 -0.51
C TYR A 562 20.66 -35.93 -1.98
N ARG A 563 21.67 -36.78 -2.28
CA ARG A 563 21.99 -37.15 -3.67
C ARG A 563 20.84 -37.94 -4.27
N GLU A 564 20.46 -37.62 -5.51
CA GLU A 564 19.27 -38.17 -6.19
C GLU A 564 17.91 -37.87 -5.52
N VAL A 565 17.93 -37.11 -4.42
CA VAL A 565 16.73 -36.68 -3.67
C VAL A 565 16.46 -35.20 -3.91
N PHE A 566 17.51 -34.37 -3.93
CA PHE A 566 17.43 -32.92 -4.13
C PHE A 566 17.96 -32.50 -5.50
N THR A 567 17.25 -31.58 -6.15
CA THR A 567 17.74 -30.86 -7.35
C THR A 567 17.59 -29.36 -7.14
N PHE A 568 18.54 -28.57 -7.62
CA PHE A 568 18.41 -27.12 -7.67
C PHE A 568 18.12 -26.63 -9.09
N VAL A 569 17.00 -25.94 -9.29
CA VAL A 569 16.63 -25.34 -10.58
C VAL A 569 17.02 -23.86 -10.57
N GLN A 570 17.96 -23.48 -11.43
CA GLN A 570 18.35 -22.09 -11.64
C GLN A 570 17.79 -21.59 -12.98
N ILE A 571 16.85 -20.65 -12.92
CA ILE A 571 16.38 -19.90 -14.08
C ILE A 571 17.27 -18.65 -14.22
N GLY A 572 17.87 -18.49 -15.40
CA GLY A 572 18.80 -17.41 -15.71
C GLY A 572 18.40 -16.66 -16.97
N ALA A 573 17.73 -15.51 -16.84
CA ALA A 573 17.36 -14.69 -17.98
C ALA A 573 18.58 -13.92 -18.51
N PRO A 574 18.98 -14.09 -19.79
CA PRO A 574 20.08 -13.32 -20.39
C PRO A 574 19.82 -11.82 -20.31
N SER A 575 20.85 -11.03 -19.99
CA SER A 575 20.73 -9.59 -19.78
C SER A 575 22.02 -8.89 -20.18
N ARG A 576 21.93 -7.84 -21.01
CA ARG A 576 23.05 -6.93 -21.35
C ARG A 576 24.27 -7.66 -21.92
N GLU A 577 24.07 -8.65 -22.77
CA GLU A 577 25.15 -9.52 -23.30
C GLU A 577 26.24 -8.76 -24.09
N HIS A 578 25.97 -7.53 -24.54
CA HIS A 578 26.96 -6.65 -25.18
C HIS A 578 28.04 -6.14 -24.21
N ILE A 579 27.81 -6.21 -22.90
CA ILE A 579 28.77 -5.78 -21.89
C ILE A 579 29.67 -6.96 -21.51
N LYS A 580 31.00 -6.78 -21.62
CA LYS A 580 31.98 -7.84 -21.40
C LYS A 580 31.83 -8.51 -20.03
N SER A 581 31.61 -7.76 -18.95
CA SER A 581 31.46 -8.31 -17.60
C SER A 581 30.24 -9.24 -17.47
N TYR A 582 29.14 -8.96 -18.18
CA TYR A 582 27.95 -9.83 -18.21
C TYR A 582 28.21 -11.08 -19.06
N HIS A 583 28.85 -10.91 -20.22
CA HIS A 583 29.22 -12.03 -21.07
C HIS A 583 30.16 -13.01 -20.35
N ASP A 584 31.21 -12.50 -19.71
CA ASP A 584 32.16 -13.31 -18.93
C ASP A 584 31.47 -14.03 -17.76
N PHE A 585 30.61 -13.31 -17.04
CA PHE A 585 29.84 -13.89 -15.92
C PHE A 585 28.91 -15.02 -16.37
N VAL A 586 28.26 -14.90 -17.52
CA VAL A 586 27.43 -15.98 -18.09
C VAL A 586 28.29 -17.22 -18.37
N GLY A 587 29.49 -17.03 -18.90
CA GLY A 587 30.46 -18.11 -19.12
C GLY A 587 30.88 -18.79 -17.82
N GLU A 588 31.15 -18.00 -16.77
CA GLU A 588 31.50 -18.50 -15.44
C GLU A 588 30.37 -19.34 -14.84
N VAL A 589 29.12 -18.85 -14.90
CA VAL A 589 27.93 -19.58 -14.40
C VAL A 589 27.77 -20.91 -15.13
N LEU A 590 27.88 -20.93 -16.46
CA LEU A 590 27.78 -22.17 -17.25
C LEU A 590 28.88 -23.16 -16.86
N SER A 591 30.13 -22.70 -16.77
CA SER A 591 31.26 -23.53 -16.37
C SER A 591 31.08 -24.11 -14.96
N GLU A 592 30.54 -23.34 -14.02
CA GLU A 592 30.34 -23.78 -12.65
C GLU A 592 29.20 -24.81 -12.54
N VAL A 593 28.10 -24.61 -13.29
CA VAL A 593 27.02 -25.60 -13.42
C VAL A 593 27.56 -26.93 -13.97
N ASP A 594 28.33 -26.88 -15.06
CA ASP A 594 28.89 -28.07 -15.69
C ASP A 594 29.87 -28.79 -14.77
N ARG A 595 30.73 -28.04 -14.06
CA ARG A 595 31.68 -28.58 -13.09
C ARG A 595 30.96 -29.34 -11.96
N ILE A 596 29.94 -28.73 -11.38
CA ILE A 596 29.19 -29.34 -10.27
C ILE A 596 28.39 -30.55 -10.76
N ASN A 597 27.69 -30.43 -11.89
CA ASN A 597 26.95 -31.55 -12.46
C ASN A 597 27.89 -32.72 -12.81
N TRP A 598 29.04 -32.48 -13.42
CA TRP A 598 30.00 -33.53 -13.74
C TRP A 598 30.48 -34.31 -12.50
N LYS A 599 30.60 -33.62 -11.35
CA LYS A 599 31.03 -34.21 -10.09
C LYS A 599 30.00 -35.15 -9.45
N PHE A 600 28.70 -34.90 -9.62
CA PHE A 600 27.66 -35.65 -8.89
C PHE A 600 26.60 -36.36 -9.75
N GLN A 601 26.37 -35.93 -10.99
CA GLN A 601 25.24 -36.40 -11.80
C GLN A 601 25.22 -37.92 -11.98
N SER A 602 24.02 -38.47 -12.11
CA SER A 602 23.78 -39.86 -12.46
C SER A 602 22.86 -39.95 -13.69
N ALA A 603 22.49 -41.16 -14.11
CA ALA A 603 21.78 -41.37 -15.38
C ALA A 603 20.45 -40.59 -15.49
N ASN A 604 19.73 -40.41 -14.39
CA ASN A 604 18.41 -39.75 -14.37
C ASN A 604 18.34 -38.57 -13.38
N TRP A 605 19.48 -38.08 -12.90
CA TRP A 605 19.54 -37.02 -11.90
C TRP A 605 20.72 -36.09 -12.13
N LYS A 606 20.48 -34.80 -11.93
CA LYS A 606 21.51 -33.76 -11.91
C LYS A 606 21.30 -32.89 -10.66
N PRO A 607 22.36 -32.52 -9.93
CA PRO A 607 22.20 -31.63 -8.79
C PRO A 607 21.71 -30.24 -9.22
N ILE A 608 22.04 -29.77 -10.43
CA ILE A 608 21.68 -28.44 -10.91
C ILE A 608 21.08 -28.51 -12.31
N VAL A 609 19.86 -27.98 -12.46
CA VAL A 609 19.20 -27.73 -13.74
C VAL A 609 19.27 -26.24 -14.03
N PHE A 610 20.03 -25.85 -15.06
CA PHE A 610 20.16 -24.45 -15.44
C PHE A 610 19.36 -24.14 -16.71
N LEU A 611 18.43 -23.19 -16.62
CA LEU A 611 17.53 -22.78 -17.70
C LEU A 611 17.90 -21.37 -18.17
N LYS A 612 18.75 -21.29 -19.20
CA LYS A 612 19.22 -20.03 -19.79
C LYS A 612 18.24 -19.50 -20.86
N ARG A 613 17.12 -18.91 -20.44
CA ARG A 613 16.20 -18.18 -21.33
C ARG A 613 15.31 -17.22 -20.55
N HIS A 614 14.59 -16.37 -21.27
CA HIS A 614 13.51 -15.59 -20.68
C HIS A 614 12.30 -16.51 -20.43
N PHE A 615 11.73 -16.40 -19.23
CA PHE A 615 10.48 -17.03 -18.85
C PHE A 615 9.47 -15.93 -18.50
N SER A 616 8.23 -16.10 -18.95
CA SER A 616 7.11 -15.28 -18.49
C SER A 616 6.73 -15.63 -17.03
N HIS A 617 6.03 -14.72 -16.35
CA HIS A 617 5.51 -14.99 -15.00
C HIS A 617 4.67 -16.27 -14.94
N ALA A 618 3.86 -16.54 -15.96
CA ALA A 618 3.04 -17.74 -16.06
C ALA A 618 3.87 -19.02 -16.20
N GLU A 619 5.03 -18.97 -16.87
CA GLU A 619 5.93 -20.13 -16.96
C GLU A 619 6.73 -20.35 -15.67
N ILE A 620 6.98 -19.31 -14.87
CA ILE A 620 7.71 -19.42 -13.59
C ILE A 620 6.78 -19.89 -12.46
N GLU A 621 5.49 -19.54 -12.51
CA GLU A 621 4.53 -19.84 -11.45
C GLU A 621 4.54 -21.32 -11.00
N PRO A 622 4.53 -22.33 -11.89
CA PRO A 622 4.59 -23.74 -11.47
C PRO A 622 5.82 -24.06 -10.65
N PHE A 623 6.97 -23.45 -10.98
CA PHE A 623 8.19 -23.66 -10.22
C PHE A 623 8.10 -23.04 -8.82
N TYR A 624 7.60 -21.81 -8.69
CA TYR A 624 7.44 -21.19 -7.37
C TYR A 624 6.48 -21.98 -6.48
N ARG A 625 5.37 -22.46 -7.04
CA ARG A 625 4.34 -23.18 -6.27
C ARG A 625 4.80 -24.57 -5.83
N HIS A 626 5.61 -25.26 -6.64
CA HIS A 626 6.09 -26.61 -6.32
C HIS A 626 7.42 -26.65 -5.57
N ALA A 627 8.23 -25.58 -5.61
CA ALA A 627 9.56 -25.59 -4.98
C ALA A 627 9.50 -25.78 -3.46
N ASP A 628 10.40 -26.58 -2.90
CA ASP A 628 10.49 -26.78 -1.45
C ASP A 628 11.25 -25.62 -0.77
N LEU A 629 12.15 -24.99 -1.51
CA LEU A 629 12.83 -23.76 -1.10
C LEU A 629 13.09 -22.81 -2.26
N CYS A 630 13.14 -21.51 -1.98
CA CYS A 630 13.58 -20.47 -2.91
C CYS A 630 14.83 -19.79 -2.36
N MET A 631 15.86 -19.64 -3.19
CA MET A 631 17.12 -18.99 -2.82
C MET A 631 17.27 -17.65 -3.52
N VAL A 632 17.24 -16.57 -2.74
CA VAL A 632 17.46 -15.20 -3.19
C VAL A 632 18.71 -14.66 -2.53
N THR A 633 19.87 -14.90 -3.15
CA THR A 633 21.19 -14.74 -2.52
C THR A 633 21.98 -13.59 -3.13
N SER A 634 21.30 -12.49 -3.49
CA SER A 634 21.94 -11.34 -4.13
C SER A 634 23.06 -10.75 -3.25
N LEU A 635 24.20 -10.46 -3.85
CA LEU A 635 25.36 -9.84 -3.20
C LEU A 635 25.06 -8.40 -2.78
N HIS A 636 24.24 -7.71 -3.55
CA HIS A 636 23.67 -6.41 -3.22
C HIS A 636 22.44 -6.18 -4.11
N ASP A 637 21.28 -5.83 -3.55
CA ASP A 637 20.05 -5.62 -4.32
C ASP A 637 19.18 -4.54 -3.67
N GLY A 638 18.59 -3.67 -4.50
CA GLY A 638 17.76 -2.56 -4.03
C GLY A 638 16.52 -3.06 -3.26
N MET A 639 15.89 -4.12 -3.76
CA MET A 639 14.75 -4.78 -3.12
C MET A 639 14.78 -6.30 -3.32
N ASN A 640 14.85 -6.78 -4.56
CA ASN A 640 14.58 -8.15 -4.99
C ASN A 640 13.09 -8.56 -4.92
N LEU A 641 12.43 -8.54 -6.07
CA LEU A 641 11.00 -8.90 -6.19
C LEU A 641 10.75 -10.40 -6.28
N VAL A 642 11.73 -11.20 -6.72
CA VAL A 642 11.61 -12.67 -6.82
C VAL A 642 11.27 -13.29 -5.46
N ALA A 643 11.86 -12.77 -4.38
CA ALA A 643 11.50 -13.16 -3.02
C ALA A 643 9.99 -12.98 -2.73
N LYS A 644 9.44 -11.83 -3.11
CA LYS A 644 8.03 -11.47 -2.89
C LYS A 644 7.09 -12.21 -3.84
N GLU A 645 7.51 -12.45 -5.09
CA GLU A 645 6.79 -13.27 -6.06
C GLU A 645 6.64 -14.71 -5.56
N PHE A 646 7.74 -15.33 -5.11
CA PHE A 646 7.71 -16.66 -4.51
C PHE A 646 6.71 -16.72 -3.35
N ILE A 647 6.81 -15.80 -2.39
CA ILE A 647 5.89 -15.72 -1.24
C ILE A 647 4.44 -15.57 -1.71
N ALA A 648 4.17 -14.70 -2.69
CA ALA A 648 2.83 -14.47 -3.21
C ALA A 648 2.25 -15.73 -3.89
N SER A 649 3.09 -16.54 -4.53
CA SER A 649 2.69 -17.80 -5.19
C SER A 649 2.36 -18.95 -4.21
N ARG A 650 2.84 -18.94 -2.96
CA ARG A 650 2.63 -20.03 -1.98
C ARG A 650 1.28 -20.03 -1.28
N GLU A 651 0.22 -20.38 -2.01
CA GLU A 651 -1.13 -20.52 -1.45
C GLU A 651 -1.28 -21.67 -0.45
N ASP A 652 -0.46 -22.71 -0.59
CA ASP A 652 -0.36 -23.82 0.34
C ASP A 652 0.35 -23.44 1.65
N GLU A 653 0.92 -22.23 1.69
CA GLU A 653 1.69 -21.67 2.81
C GLU A 653 2.91 -22.52 3.17
N LYS A 654 3.39 -23.37 2.27
CA LYS A 654 4.56 -24.23 2.52
C LYS A 654 5.81 -23.67 1.86
N GLY A 655 6.93 -24.36 2.11
CA GLY A 655 8.24 -24.04 1.56
C GLY A 655 8.95 -22.92 2.30
N ALA A 656 10.25 -22.81 2.04
CA ALA A 656 11.13 -21.87 2.74
C ALA A 656 11.77 -20.86 1.79
N LEU A 657 11.91 -19.62 2.25
CA LEU A 657 12.68 -18.59 1.56
C LEU A 657 14.03 -18.42 2.26
N ILE A 658 15.13 -18.64 1.52
CA ILE A 658 16.49 -18.30 1.92
C ILE A 658 16.83 -16.96 1.27
N LEU A 659 17.10 -15.94 2.08
CA LEU A 659 17.17 -14.54 1.61
C LEU A 659 18.44 -13.85 2.09
N SER A 660 19.15 -13.21 1.16
CA SER A 660 20.32 -12.39 1.45
C SER A 660 19.96 -11.20 2.33
N THR A 661 20.77 -10.94 3.36
CA THR A 661 20.70 -9.72 4.18
C THR A 661 21.07 -8.44 3.41
N PHE A 662 21.65 -8.58 2.21
CA PHE A 662 22.00 -7.49 1.29
C PHE A 662 20.92 -7.20 0.23
N ALA A 663 19.79 -7.90 0.28
CA ALA A 663 18.60 -7.54 -0.50
C ALA A 663 17.65 -6.67 0.33
N GLY A 664 17.13 -5.59 -0.25
CA GLY A 664 16.18 -4.71 0.44
C GLY A 664 14.95 -5.42 1.02
N ALA A 665 14.49 -6.50 0.38
CA ALA A 665 13.36 -7.31 0.85
C ALA A 665 13.59 -7.94 2.22
N SER A 666 14.85 -8.17 2.63
CA SER A 666 15.18 -8.71 3.97
C SER A 666 14.74 -7.78 5.11
N ARG A 667 14.50 -6.49 4.84
CA ARG A 667 14.02 -5.53 5.83
C ARG A 667 12.56 -5.75 6.19
N GLU A 668 11.77 -6.24 5.24
CA GLU A 668 10.36 -6.57 5.41
C GLU A 668 10.17 -8.07 5.72
N LEU A 669 10.93 -8.96 5.08
CA LEU A 669 10.75 -10.42 5.15
C LEU A 669 11.65 -11.06 6.21
N ARG A 670 11.43 -10.73 7.49
CA ARG A 670 12.30 -11.17 8.59
C ARG A 670 12.14 -12.64 8.97
N ASP A 671 11.00 -13.25 8.66
CA ASP A 671 10.74 -14.67 8.92
C ASP A 671 11.40 -15.61 7.88
N ALA A 672 12.02 -15.06 6.84
CA ALA A 672 12.88 -15.80 5.92
C ALA A 672 14.14 -16.33 6.66
N ILE A 673 14.79 -17.34 6.09
CA ILE A 673 16.11 -17.78 6.53
C ILE A 673 17.14 -16.78 5.98
N LEU A 674 17.49 -15.79 6.80
CA LEU A 674 18.41 -14.74 6.42
C LEU A 674 19.85 -15.26 6.38
N VAL A 675 20.54 -15.01 5.26
CA VAL A 675 21.91 -15.46 5.04
C VAL A 675 22.83 -14.33 4.60
N ASN A 676 24.12 -14.50 4.88
CA ASN A 676 25.17 -13.78 4.21
C ASN A 676 25.58 -14.57 2.96
N PRO A 677 25.37 -14.05 1.73
CA PRO A 677 25.69 -14.78 0.50
C PRO A 677 27.20 -14.99 0.30
N TYR A 678 28.06 -14.33 1.08
CA TYR A 678 29.50 -14.59 1.07
C TYR A 678 29.90 -15.79 1.96
N ASP A 679 28.99 -16.30 2.80
CA ASP A 679 29.21 -17.45 3.66
C ASP A 679 28.58 -18.71 3.04
N ILE A 680 29.38 -19.41 2.22
CA ILE A 680 28.98 -20.63 1.53
C ILE A 680 28.57 -21.74 2.51
N GLU A 681 29.23 -21.83 3.68
CA GLU A 681 28.92 -22.83 4.70
C GLU A 681 27.57 -22.55 5.35
N GLN A 682 27.31 -21.30 5.72
CA GLN A 682 26.02 -20.88 6.24
C GLN A 682 24.91 -21.17 5.23
N MET A 683 25.09 -20.78 3.96
CA MET A 683 24.07 -21.05 2.94
C MET A 683 23.81 -22.54 2.74
N ALA A 684 24.85 -23.37 2.73
CA ALA A 684 24.71 -24.83 2.64
C ALA A 684 23.93 -25.40 3.84
N ASN A 685 24.22 -24.92 5.06
CA ASN A 685 23.46 -25.30 6.26
C ASN A 685 22.01 -24.81 6.19
N SER A 686 21.76 -23.62 5.66
CA SER A 686 20.42 -23.06 5.49
C SER A 686 19.58 -23.85 4.50
N ILE A 687 20.17 -24.44 3.45
CA ILE A 687 19.48 -25.38 2.56
C ILE A 687 18.98 -26.58 3.36
N LYS A 688 19.84 -27.17 4.21
CA LYS A 688 19.43 -28.28 5.09
C LYS A 688 18.30 -27.86 6.03
N THR A 689 18.46 -26.73 6.72
CA THR A 689 17.45 -26.18 7.61
C THR A 689 16.11 -25.97 6.89
N ALA A 690 16.13 -25.45 5.67
CA ALA A 690 14.93 -25.27 4.86
C ALA A 690 14.21 -26.59 4.55
N LEU A 691 14.95 -27.63 4.16
CA LEU A 691 14.39 -28.93 3.79
C LEU A 691 13.90 -29.74 5.00
N GLU A 692 14.53 -29.58 6.17
CA GLU A 692 14.19 -30.30 7.40
C GLU A 692 13.26 -29.51 8.33
N MET A 693 12.87 -28.28 7.94
CA MET A 693 11.98 -27.43 8.74
C MET A 693 10.61 -28.09 8.89
N ASP A 694 10.13 -28.16 10.13
CA ASP A 694 8.81 -28.70 10.44
C ASP A 694 7.71 -27.95 9.68
N SER A 695 6.72 -28.69 9.16
CA SER A 695 5.65 -28.11 8.34
C SER A 695 4.87 -27.01 9.09
N SER A 696 4.73 -27.09 10.41
CA SER A 696 4.07 -26.05 11.20
C SER A 696 4.87 -24.75 11.22
N GLU A 697 6.20 -24.85 11.35
CA GLU A 697 7.09 -23.69 11.33
C GLU A 697 7.12 -23.05 9.92
N GLN A 698 7.19 -23.86 8.86
CA GLN A 698 7.11 -23.37 7.48
C GLN A 698 5.84 -22.54 7.25
N ILE A 699 4.69 -23.09 7.66
CA ILE A 699 3.38 -22.43 7.51
C ILE A 699 3.32 -21.12 8.30
N GLU A 700 3.81 -21.11 9.53
CA GLU A 700 3.82 -19.90 10.35
C GLU A 700 4.65 -18.78 9.71
N ARG A 701 5.89 -19.10 9.29
CA ARG A 701 6.79 -18.14 8.65
C ARG A 701 6.22 -17.63 7.32
N MET A 702 5.70 -18.54 6.48
CA MET A 702 5.12 -18.18 5.20
C MET A 702 3.87 -17.31 5.35
N ARG A 703 2.99 -17.59 6.32
CA ARG A 703 1.82 -16.75 6.63
C ARG A 703 2.20 -15.31 6.95
N LYS A 704 3.15 -15.12 7.87
CA LYS A 704 3.64 -13.79 8.27
C LYS A 704 4.20 -13.03 7.07
N MET A 705 5.07 -13.67 6.28
CA MET A 705 5.64 -13.05 5.08
C MET A 705 4.57 -12.71 4.03
N ARG A 706 3.60 -13.61 3.80
CA ARG A 706 2.47 -13.36 2.88
C ARG A 706 1.63 -12.17 3.36
N GLU A 707 1.38 -12.04 4.64
CA GLU A 707 0.66 -10.89 5.20
C GLU A 707 1.39 -9.57 4.92
N ILE A 708 2.69 -9.50 5.19
CA ILE A 708 3.51 -8.32 4.91
C ILE A 708 3.48 -7.96 3.42
N VAL A 709 3.68 -8.92 2.51
CA VAL A 709 3.66 -8.66 1.06
C VAL A 709 2.26 -8.21 0.61
N ARG A 710 1.19 -8.73 1.21
CA ARG A 710 -0.19 -8.37 0.88
C ARG A 710 -0.54 -6.96 1.32
N GLU A 711 -0.12 -6.57 2.51
CA GLU A 711 -0.33 -5.24 3.06
C GLU A 711 0.54 -4.18 2.36
N ASN A 712 1.80 -4.52 2.09
CA ASN A 712 2.77 -3.68 1.41
C ASN A 712 2.92 -4.10 -0.04
N ASN A 713 1.80 -4.24 -0.76
CA ASN A 713 1.82 -4.60 -2.17
C ASN A 713 2.14 -3.40 -3.08
N ILE A 714 2.24 -3.66 -4.38
CA ILE A 714 2.66 -2.65 -5.35
C ILE A 714 1.72 -1.45 -5.43
N TYR A 715 0.43 -1.66 -5.16
CA TYR A 715 -0.58 -0.61 -5.19
C TYR A 715 -0.41 0.36 -4.03
N ARG A 716 -0.07 -0.14 -2.83
CA ARG A 716 0.25 0.72 -1.68
C ARG A 716 1.50 1.56 -1.93
N TRP A 717 2.55 0.96 -2.52
CA TRP A 717 3.78 1.67 -2.88
C TRP A 717 3.48 2.88 -3.78
N ALA A 718 2.71 2.67 -4.85
CA ALA A 718 2.28 3.73 -5.75
C ALA A 718 1.45 4.82 -5.06
N ALA A 719 0.47 4.41 -4.25
CA ALA A 719 -0.40 5.34 -3.53
C ALA A 719 0.38 6.23 -2.56
N ASN A 720 1.37 5.67 -1.86
CA ASN A 720 2.22 6.41 -0.93
C ASN A 720 3.04 7.48 -1.65
N ILE A 721 3.69 7.14 -2.77
CA ILE A 721 4.49 8.09 -3.54
C ILE A 721 3.62 9.23 -4.08
N ILE A 722 2.45 8.91 -4.64
CA ILE A 722 1.53 9.93 -5.20
C ILE A 722 0.98 10.83 -4.09
N THR A 723 0.68 10.28 -2.92
CA THR A 723 0.25 11.07 -1.75
C THR A 723 1.33 12.04 -1.31
N GLU A 724 2.57 11.57 -1.22
CA GLU A 724 3.69 12.43 -0.83
C GLU A 724 3.97 13.50 -1.87
N LEU A 725 4.00 13.14 -3.16
CA LEU A 725 4.22 14.08 -4.25
C LEU A 725 3.16 15.18 -4.32
N THR A 726 1.88 14.83 -4.06
CA THR A 726 0.77 15.80 -4.08
C THR A 726 0.72 16.69 -2.83
N ASN A 727 1.25 16.22 -1.69
CA ASN A 727 1.34 17.00 -0.47
C ASN A 727 2.46 18.07 -0.49
N ILE A 728 3.42 17.97 -1.41
CA ILE A 728 4.48 18.95 -1.55
C ILE A 728 3.89 20.27 -2.04
N ARG A 729 3.84 21.28 -1.16
CA ARG A 729 3.37 22.63 -1.49
C ARG A 729 4.22 23.21 -2.63
N ALA A 730 3.61 24.05 -3.46
CA ALA A 730 4.36 24.91 -4.36
C ALA A 730 5.27 25.82 -3.51
N SER A 731 6.57 25.74 -3.74
CA SER A 731 7.60 26.58 -3.13
C SER A 731 7.71 27.90 -3.84
#